data_AF-A0A9D1JIC5-F1
#
_entry.id   AF-A0A9D1JIC5-F1
#
_cell.length_a   1.000
_cell.length_b   1.000
_cell.length_c   1.000
_cell.angle_alpha   90.00
_cell.angle_beta   90.00
_cell.angle_gamma   90.00
#
_symmetry.space_group_name_H-M   'P 1'
#
loop_
_entity.id
_entity.type
_entity.pdbx_description
1 polymer ?
#
loop_
_entity_poly.entity_id
_entity_poly.type
_entity_poly.pdbx_seq_one_letter_code
_entity_poly.pdbx_strand_id
1 'polypeptide(L)'
;MDNTSELFGKAKISKVLFKLAPPVMLAQLIQALYNIVDSLFIGRYSSTGLTALSIVYPLQLLMIAIAVGTGVGINTVMAAKLGTSNKKEADEYAGVGTPLALALWIVFAAVCWFAMPVYAGLSTDSAHVIEDVITYGRIVCVFSIGLFLESVWTKVLQANGDMKTPMIAQILGALTNIVLDPLLIFGMFGLPQMGIAGAAVATVAGQAVAALVVMRKGFRRSPAAAMYPKYVADIFRLGMPNILMQSAYTFYIFGLNLILSEFCDEAVTALGLYYKWQTFFFIPLGAMQTCIVPVISYNYAARNTDRCKKTLTASVIFGLVLMAVGTLCFVTIPDYMLRAFTSNEKVIDIGTVGFRFVGVSFLPMVTSLIFPVFFQAVGMSLKSTVLTVVRTVVLFVPLGYVFSRFGLTWFWMTYPVTEVITSAVGFVFYHQFLSSDYVKNSDSSDYILPETDNSSEPALLPSKPGAIITIAREHGSSGKQVGKIAAQKLGIPFYYKEMIALAAHESGLDKEFISDIHKNSPDILRELYLSAHAVGYAIKAQDEIIRKIADNGSCVIVGRAADYVLRDRQELVRVFIHAPKEFRIKRVMEVYKDTSEEARRNIRRSDKARAAYYKHVSGCRWGSKGANYELIIDSSLGIEKAADEIVSYVKNHFKDN
;
A
#
# COMPACT_ATOMS: atom_id res chain seq x y z
N MET A 1 3.33 19.74 -16.07
CA MET A 1 3.18 18.28 -15.88
C MET A 1 4.36 17.80 -15.04
N ASP A 2 4.13 17.01 -13.99
CA ASP A 2 5.21 16.54 -13.11
C ASP A 2 6.12 15.54 -13.81
N ASN A 3 7.43 15.69 -13.59
CA ASN A 3 8.49 14.79 -14.08
C ASN A 3 8.22 13.32 -13.67
N THR A 4 7.58 13.10 -12.52
CA THR A 4 7.17 11.78 -12.00
C THR A 4 6.04 11.15 -12.82
N SER A 5 5.04 11.94 -13.23
CA SER A 5 3.93 11.45 -14.06
C SER A 5 4.40 11.06 -15.46
N GLU A 6 5.33 11.83 -16.03
CA GLU A 6 5.94 11.49 -17.31
C GLU A 6 6.79 10.21 -17.22
N LEU A 7 7.60 10.09 -16.17
CA LEU A 7 8.44 8.92 -15.95
C LEU A 7 7.62 7.65 -15.67
N PHE A 8 6.71 7.68 -14.69
CA PHE A 8 5.97 6.49 -14.27
C PHE A 8 4.79 6.16 -15.16
N GLY A 9 4.10 7.16 -15.71
CA GLY A 9 2.89 6.99 -16.51
C GLY A 9 3.12 6.83 -18.02
N LYS A 10 4.18 7.44 -18.59
CA LYS A 10 4.38 7.47 -20.06
C LYS A 10 5.62 6.75 -20.56
N ALA A 11 6.78 6.86 -19.91
CA ALA A 11 8.04 6.30 -20.41
C ALA A 11 8.00 4.77 -20.64
N LYS A 12 8.84 4.21 -21.52
CA LYS A 12 8.94 2.74 -21.67
C LYS A 12 9.39 2.11 -20.35
N ILE A 13 8.75 1.01 -19.93
CA ILE A 13 9.05 0.34 -18.65
C ILE A 13 10.52 -0.03 -18.52
N SER A 14 11.16 -0.56 -19.57
CA SER A 14 12.60 -0.83 -19.56
C SER A 14 13.42 0.44 -19.24
N LYS A 15 13.09 1.58 -19.87
CA LYS A 15 13.75 2.88 -19.61
C LYS A 15 13.53 3.35 -18.17
N VAL A 16 12.35 3.11 -17.60
CA VAL A 16 12.07 3.41 -16.18
C VAL A 16 12.97 2.58 -15.28
N LEU A 17 13.01 1.27 -15.49
CA LEU A 17 13.81 0.34 -14.68
C LEU A 17 15.31 0.63 -14.80
N PHE A 18 15.83 0.86 -16.00
CA PHE A 18 17.24 1.25 -16.20
C PHE A 18 17.61 2.61 -15.62
N LYS A 19 16.65 3.54 -15.46
CA LYS A 19 16.90 4.83 -14.82
C LYS A 19 16.87 4.74 -13.29
N LEU A 20 16.01 3.87 -12.74
CA LEU A 20 15.78 3.79 -11.29
C LEU A 20 16.67 2.76 -10.59
N ALA A 21 16.90 1.60 -11.19
CA ALA A 21 17.54 0.46 -10.54
C ALA A 21 19.06 0.64 -10.31
N PRO A 22 19.88 1.08 -11.29
CA PRO A 22 21.32 1.17 -11.10
C PRO A 22 21.75 2.07 -9.91
N PRO A 23 21.14 3.25 -9.67
CA PRO A 23 21.44 4.04 -8.49
C PRO A 23 21.19 3.28 -7.17
N VAL A 24 20.07 2.57 -7.06
CA VAL A 24 19.73 1.81 -5.85
C VAL A 24 20.66 0.61 -5.69
N MET A 25 21.01 -0.07 -6.78
CA MET A 25 21.97 -1.18 -6.78
C MET A 25 23.33 -0.72 -6.28
N LEU A 26 23.84 0.41 -6.81
CA LEU A 26 25.13 0.97 -6.40
C LEU A 26 25.12 1.34 -4.91
N ALA A 27 24.05 1.96 -4.43
CA ALA A 27 23.90 2.32 -3.02
C ALA A 27 23.96 1.07 -2.12
N GLN A 28 23.22 0.01 -2.46
CA GLN A 28 23.20 -1.23 -1.69
C GLN A 28 24.51 -2.03 -1.78
N LEU A 29 25.22 -1.99 -2.91
CA LEU A 29 26.54 -2.60 -3.05
C LEU A 29 27.57 -1.89 -2.16
N ILE A 30 27.57 -0.56 -2.15
CA ILE A 30 28.43 0.23 -1.25
C ILE A 30 28.06 -0.02 0.21
N GLN A 31 26.76 -0.17 0.51
CA GLN A 31 26.28 -0.55 1.83
C GLN A 31 26.87 -1.91 2.28
N ALA A 32 26.87 -2.90 1.39
CA ALA A 32 27.42 -4.21 1.67
C ALA A 32 28.94 -4.18 1.84
N LEU A 33 29.65 -3.39 1.02
CA LEU A 33 31.10 -3.24 1.10
C LEU A 33 31.54 -2.59 2.43
N TYR A 34 30.86 -1.55 2.91
CA TYR A 34 31.27 -0.97 4.19
C TYR A 34 30.99 -1.92 5.36
N ASN A 35 29.89 -2.69 5.36
CA ASN A 35 29.63 -3.65 6.44
C ASN A 35 30.78 -4.66 6.58
N ILE A 36 31.43 -5.03 5.46
CA ILE A 36 32.63 -5.87 5.46
C ILE A 36 33.82 -5.12 6.07
N VAL A 37 34.02 -3.85 5.70
CA VAL A 37 35.11 -3.00 6.20
C VAL A 37 34.98 -2.73 7.71
N ASP A 38 33.78 -2.39 8.19
CA ASP A 38 33.47 -2.18 9.61
C ASP A 38 33.77 -3.45 10.44
N SER A 39 33.27 -4.60 9.97
CA SER A 39 33.56 -5.91 10.59
C SER A 39 35.06 -6.22 10.62
N LEU A 40 35.82 -5.81 9.59
CA LEU A 40 37.26 -6.00 9.50
C LEU A 40 38.00 -5.13 10.52
N PHE A 41 37.64 -3.85 10.67
CA PHE A 41 38.28 -2.98 11.67
C PHE A 41 38.00 -3.43 13.10
N ILE A 42 36.76 -3.81 13.41
CA ILE A 42 36.40 -4.36 14.73
C ILE A 42 37.14 -5.68 14.98
N GLY A 43 37.19 -6.58 13.99
CA GLY A 43 37.89 -7.86 14.11
C GLY A 43 39.41 -7.71 14.29
N ARG A 44 40.03 -6.66 13.74
CA ARG A 44 41.43 -6.32 14.00
C ARG A 44 41.68 -5.75 15.39
N TYR A 45 40.68 -5.08 15.97
CA TYR A 45 40.78 -4.50 17.30
C TYR A 45 40.56 -5.54 18.41
N SER A 46 39.47 -6.32 18.33
CA SER A 46 39.17 -7.36 19.32
C SER A 46 38.34 -8.50 18.74
N SER A 47 38.71 -9.74 19.08
CA SER A 47 37.91 -10.93 18.79
C SER A 47 36.59 -10.98 19.58
N THR A 48 36.55 -10.41 20.81
CA THR A 48 35.30 -10.29 21.59
C THR A 48 34.32 -9.30 20.97
N GLY A 49 34.86 -8.25 20.31
CA GLY A 49 34.03 -7.23 19.67
C GLY A 49 33.25 -7.76 18.47
N LEU A 50 33.80 -8.72 17.74
CA LEU A 50 33.10 -9.38 16.63
C LEU A 50 31.92 -10.24 17.13
N THR A 51 32.09 -10.88 18.29
CA THR A 51 31.02 -11.63 18.97
C THR A 51 29.92 -10.68 19.44
N ALA A 52 30.29 -9.55 20.04
CA ALA A 52 29.33 -8.54 20.49
C ALA A 52 28.51 -7.95 19.33
N LEU A 53 29.16 -7.64 18.20
CA LEU A 53 28.50 -7.18 16.98
C LEU A 53 27.46 -8.21 16.50
N SER A 54 27.84 -9.49 16.48
CA SER A 54 26.97 -10.60 16.06
C SER A 54 25.74 -10.75 16.97
N ILE A 55 25.90 -10.54 18.29
CA ILE A 55 24.80 -10.55 19.26
C ILE A 55 23.84 -9.37 19.06
N VAL A 56 24.36 -8.17 18.73
CA VAL A 56 23.54 -6.96 18.51
C VAL A 56 22.86 -6.95 17.14
N TYR A 57 23.42 -7.64 16.15
CA TYR A 57 22.93 -7.63 14.76
C TYR A 57 21.42 -7.97 14.60
N PRO A 58 20.85 -8.99 15.28
CA PRO A 58 19.40 -9.22 15.29
C PRO A 58 18.55 -8.01 15.70
N LEU A 59 19.00 -7.22 16.69
CA LEU A 59 18.30 -6.01 17.14
C LEU A 59 18.39 -4.92 16.07
N GLN A 60 19.54 -4.78 15.41
CA GLN A 60 19.71 -3.85 14.27
C GLN A 60 18.79 -4.22 13.10
N LEU A 61 18.65 -5.50 12.77
CA LEU A 61 17.71 -5.95 11.73
C LEU A 61 16.27 -5.59 12.08
N LEU A 62 15.86 -5.72 13.34
CA LEU A 62 14.54 -5.29 13.79
C LEU A 62 14.35 -3.77 13.69
N MET A 63 15.38 -3.00 14.05
CA MET A 63 15.39 -1.54 13.91
C MET A 63 15.20 -1.12 12.45
N ILE A 64 15.98 -1.72 11.53
CA ILE A 64 15.90 -1.51 10.09
C ILE A 64 14.51 -1.92 9.56
N ALA A 65 13.97 -3.05 10.01
CA ALA A 65 12.65 -3.54 9.61
C ALA A 65 11.55 -2.51 9.88
N ILE A 66 11.55 -1.92 11.08
CA ILE A 66 10.56 -0.91 11.49
C ILE A 66 10.77 0.39 10.69
N ALA A 67 12.01 0.88 10.59
CA ALA A 67 12.32 2.13 9.91
C ALA A 67 12.00 2.06 8.40
N VAL A 68 12.54 1.03 7.72
CA VAL A 68 12.34 0.83 6.27
C VAL A 68 10.90 0.43 5.97
N GLY A 69 10.30 -0.45 6.77
CA GLY A 69 8.93 -0.90 6.55
C GLY A 69 7.90 0.22 6.68
N THR A 70 8.08 1.13 7.64
CA THR A 70 7.28 2.36 7.76
C THR A 70 7.43 3.24 6.53
N GLY A 71 8.68 3.47 6.08
CA GLY A 71 8.96 4.22 4.86
C GLY A 71 8.36 3.58 3.61
N VAL A 72 8.37 2.25 3.47
CA VAL A 72 7.73 1.53 2.36
C VAL A 72 6.21 1.74 2.36
N GLY A 73 5.58 1.78 3.54
CA GLY A 73 4.17 2.14 3.67
C GLY A 73 3.87 3.55 3.13
N ILE A 74 4.69 4.53 3.52
CA ILE A 74 4.60 5.92 3.01
C ILE A 74 4.78 5.96 1.50
N ASN A 75 5.83 5.31 0.97
CA ASN A 75 6.09 5.24 -0.46
C ASN A 75 4.89 4.69 -1.24
N THR A 76 4.31 3.60 -0.76
CA THR A 76 3.16 2.94 -1.40
C THR A 76 1.94 3.86 -1.44
N VAL A 77 1.55 4.45 -0.30
CA VAL A 77 0.39 5.37 -0.24
C VAL A 77 0.65 6.61 -1.09
N MET A 78 1.82 7.22 -0.94
CA MET A 78 2.19 8.45 -1.63
C MET A 78 2.20 8.25 -3.14
N ALA A 79 2.84 7.18 -3.63
CA ALA A 79 2.85 6.87 -5.05
C ALA A 79 1.44 6.59 -5.60
N ALA A 80 0.57 5.93 -4.83
CA ALA A 80 -0.82 5.74 -5.21
C ALA A 80 -1.59 7.08 -5.31
N LYS A 81 -1.39 8.01 -4.35
CA LYS A 81 -2.03 9.34 -4.39
C LYS A 81 -1.50 10.23 -5.52
N LEU A 82 -0.21 10.12 -5.85
CA LEU A 82 0.36 10.75 -7.04
C LEU A 82 -0.26 10.17 -8.33
N GLY A 83 -0.58 8.88 -8.34
CA GLY A 83 -1.26 8.20 -9.45
C GLY A 83 -2.66 8.73 -9.73
N THR A 84 -3.38 9.18 -8.69
CA THR A 84 -4.70 9.83 -8.83
C THR A 84 -4.61 11.35 -8.94
N SER A 85 -3.43 11.92 -9.21
CA SER A 85 -3.18 13.37 -9.27
C SER A 85 -3.45 14.14 -7.96
N ASN A 86 -3.63 13.45 -6.84
CA ASN A 86 -3.90 14.08 -5.54
C ASN A 86 -2.59 14.33 -4.78
N LYS A 87 -1.82 15.30 -5.27
CA LYS A 87 -0.50 15.64 -4.71
C LYS A 87 -0.58 16.16 -3.28
N LYS A 88 -1.63 16.90 -2.95
CA LYS A 88 -1.82 17.44 -1.59
C LYS A 88 -1.87 16.31 -0.57
N GLU A 89 -2.74 15.32 -0.79
CA GLU A 89 -2.82 14.18 0.12
C GLU A 89 -1.51 13.38 0.13
N ALA A 90 -0.84 13.24 -1.02
CA ALA A 90 0.48 12.61 -1.10
C ALA A 90 1.53 13.30 -0.21
N ASP A 91 1.62 14.63 -0.26
CA ASP A 91 2.52 15.42 0.59
C ASP A 91 2.12 15.37 2.06
N GLU A 92 0.82 15.27 2.38
CA GLU A 92 0.35 15.09 3.75
C GLU A 92 0.76 13.73 4.34
N TYR A 93 0.66 12.63 3.58
CA TYR A 93 1.18 11.31 4.03
C TYR A 93 2.70 11.36 4.24
N ALA A 94 3.44 12.01 3.34
CA ALA A 94 4.87 12.22 3.51
C ALA A 94 5.19 13.09 4.75
N GLY A 95 4.35 14.09 5.04
CA GLY A 95 4.44 14.96 6.21
C GLY A 95 4.25 14.24 7.54
N VAL A 96 3.38 13.22 7.60
CA VAL A 96 3.23 12.34 8.78
C VAL A 96 4.47 11.49 9.01
N GLY A 97 5.26 11.22 7.96
CA GLY A 97 6.44 10.37 8.03
C GLY A 97 7.46 10.81 9.08
N THR A 98 7.80 12.09 9.13
CA THR A 98 8.80 12.62 10.08
C THR A 98 8.40 12.44 11.55
N PRO A 99 7.23 12.91 12.02
CA PRO A 99 6.82 12.71 13.40
C PRO A 99 6.60 11.23 13.74
N LEU A 100 6.15 10.42 12.77
CA LEU A 100 6.02 8.98 12.96
C LEU A 100 7.40 8.30 13.15
N ALA A 101 8.40 8.67 12.33
CA ALA A 101 9.76 8.18 12.47
C ALA A 101 10.36 8.52 13.85
N LEU A 102 10.17 9.76 14.32
CA LEU A 102 10.63 10.19 15.64
C LEU A 102 9.94 9.44 16.77
N ALA A 103 8.62 9.23 16.68
CA ALA A 103 7.87 8.47 17.68
C ALA A 103 8.34 7.01 17.75
N LEU A 104 8.54 6.37 16.60
CA LEU A 104 9.04 4.99 16.53
C LEU A 104 10.48 4.89 17.04
N TRP A 105 11.34 5.85 16.71
CA TRP A 105 12.69 5.93 17.24
C TRP A 105 12.69 6.07 18.77
N ILE A 106 11.88 6.97 19.35
CA ILE A 106 11.79 7.14 20.81
C ILE A 106 11.38 5.84 21.50
N VAL A 107 10.35 5.17 20.98
CA VAL A 107 9.88 3.89 21.52
C VAL A 107 10.97 2.83 21.42
N PHE A 108 11.63 2.72 20.27
CA PHE A 108 12.68 1.74 20.05
C PHE A 108 13.91 2.00 20.93
N ALA A 109 14.38 3.24 21.00
CA ALA A 109 15.50 3.67 21.84
C ALA A 109 15.23 3.40 23.32
N ALA A 110 14.01 3.72 23.81
CA ALA A 110 13.62 3.45 25.19
C ALA A 110 13.62 1.95 25.49
N VAL A 111 12.98 1.13 24.64
CA VAL A 111 12.95 -0.33 24.80
C VAL A 111 14.36 -0.91 24.80
N CYS A 112 15.20 -0.54 23.83
CA CYS A 112 16.57 -1.03 23.75
C CYS A 112 17.43 -0.60 24.94
N TRP A 113 17.28 0.62 25.45
CA TRP A 113 18.07 1.09 26.60
C TRP A 113 17.88 0.22 27.85
N PHE A 114 16.62 -0.11 28.16
CA PHE A 114 16.25 -0.94 29.31
C PHE A 114 16.48 -2.43 29.05
N ALA A 115 16.22 -2.91 27.85
CA ALA A 115 16.34 -4.34 27.51
C ALA A 115 17.79 -4.79 27.28
N MET A 116 18.72 -3.90 26.89
CA MET A 116 20.08 -4.29 26.48
C MET A 116 20.83 -5.14 27.52
N PRO A 117 20.85 -4.80 28.82
CA PRO A 117 21.58 -5.60 29.80
C PRO A 117 21.01 -7.01 29.96
N VAL A 118 19.67 -7.14 29.95
CA VAL A 118 18.98 -8.44 30.02
C VAL A 118 19.27 -9.25 28.76
N TYR A 119 19.16 -8.63 27.59
CA TYR A 119 19.45 -9.28 26.32
C TYR A 119 20.91 -9.77 26.22
N ALA A 120 21.86 -8.95 26.67
CA ALA A 120 23.28 -9.31 26.70
C ALA A 120 23.53 -10.53 27.62
N GLY A 121 22.98 -10.50 28.84
CA GLY A 121 23.13 -11.60 29.81
C GLY A 121 22.41 -12.90 29.41
N LEU A 122 21.38 -12.83 28.56
CA LEU A 122 20.74 -14.01 27.98
C LEU A 122 21.54 -14.59 26.79
N SER A 123 22.43 -13.81 26.19
CA SER A 123 23.13 -14.19 24.95
C SER A 123 24.52 -14.78 25.19
N THR A 124 25.16 -14.46 26.32
CA THR A 124 26.52 -14.92 26.65
C THR A 124 26.81 -14.81 28.14
N ASP A 125 27.64 -15.71 28.67
CA ASP A 125 28.12 -15.70 30.05
C ASP A 125 29.43 -14.90 30.23
N SER A 126 30.05 -14.46 29.13
CA SER A 126 31.32 -13.72 29.19
C SER A 126 31.11 -12.26 29.58
N ALA A 127 31.65 -11.86 30.74
CA ALA A 127 31.51 -10.50 31.27
C ALA A 127 32.00 -9.40 30.29
N HIS A 128 33.14 -9.63 29.61
CA HIS A 128 33.67 -8.70 28.61
C HIS A 128 32.75 -8.57 27.39
N VAL A 129 32.19 -9.68 26.90
CA VAL A 129 31.26 -9.63 25.76
C VAL A 129 29.95 -8.95 26.15
N ILE A 130 29.45 -9.17 27.37
CA ILE A 130 28.26 -8.46 27.89
C ILE A 130 28.50 -6.94 27.89
N GLU A 131 29.65 -6.49 28.37
CA GLU A 131 30.00 -5.07 28.39
C GLU A 131 30.10 -4.47 26.97
N ASP A 132 30.75 -5.19 26.04
CA ASP A 132 30.85 -4.80 24.63
C ASP A 132 29.46 -4.71 23.97
N VAL A 133 28.57 -5.69 24.22
CA VAL A 133 27.19 -5.71 23.71
C VAL A 133 26.39 -4.54 24.26
N ILE A 134 26.47 -4.26 25.55
CA ILE A 134 25.75 -3.15 26.19
C ILE A 134 26.24 -1.81 25.62
N THR A 135 27.56 -1.63 25.50
CA THR A 135 28.18 -0.39 25.02
C THR A 135 27.82 -0.14 23.56
N TYR A 136 28.13 -1.08 22.67
CA TYR A 136 27.84 -0.96 21.24
C TYR A 136 26.33 -0.88 20.99
N GLY A 137 25.57 -1.79 21.59
CA GLY A 137 24.12 -1.90 21.39
C GLY A 137 23.36 -0.66 21.85
N ARG A 138 23.71 -0.06 22.99
CA ARG A 138 23.06 1.18 23.45
C ARG A 138 23.40 2.35 22.54
N ILE A 139 24.66 2.52 22.15
CA ILE A 139 25.05 3.63 21.27
C ILE A 139 24.29 3.53 19.94
N VAL A 140 24.32 2.36 19.29
CA VAL A 140 23.63 2.19 18.02
C VAL A 140 22.12 2.34 18.19
N CYS A 141 21.46 1.62 19.09
CA CYS A 141 20.00 1.63 19.15
C CYS A 141 19.41 2.97 19.62
N VAL A 142 20.09 3.68 20.52
CA VAL A 142 19.59 4.96 21.04
C VAL A 142 19.88 6.11 20.09
N PHE A 143 21.07 6.18 19.50
CA PHE A 143 21.46 7.33 18.69
C PHE A 143 21.19 7.17 17.18
N SER A 144 20.67 6.02 16.72
CA SER A 144 20.26 5.80 15.31
C SER A 144 19.00 6.58 14.87
N ILE A 145 18.79 7.80 15.36
CA ILE A 145 17.72 8.69 14.87
C ILE A 145 17.87 8.97 13.37
N GLY A 146 19.12 9.04 12.89
CA GLY A 146 19.47 9.21 11.48
C GLY A 146 18.88 8.10 10.62
N LEU A 147 18.94 6.84 11.07
CA LEU A 147 18.35 5.70 10.35
C LEU A 147 16.84 5.86 10.13
N PHE A 148 16.09 6.23 11.16
CA PHE A 148 14.63 6.38 11.07
C PHE A 148 14.23 7.53 10.14
N LEU A 149 14.89 8.69 10.27
CA LEU A 149 14.61 9.85 9.44
C LEU A 149 15.05 9.64 7.99
N GLU A 150 16.26 9.12 7.78
CA GLU A 150 16.78 8.76 6.45
C GLU A 150 15.84 7.77 5.76
N SER A 151 15.45 6.70 6.45
CA SER A 151 14.59 5.66 5.87
C SER A 151 13.26 6.23 5.36
N VAL A 152 12.63 7.13 6.13
CA VAL A 152 11.37 7.77 5.73
C VAL A 152 11.59 8.74 4.57
N TRP A 153 12.55 9.67 4.68
CA TRP A 153 12.77 10.68 3.66
C TRP A 153 13.27 10.09 2.35
N THR A 154 14.13 9.08 2.39
CA THR A 154 14.52 8.29 1.22
C THR A 154 13.30 7.70 0.53
N LYS A 155 12.34 7.14 1.28
CA LYS A 155 11.14 6.55 0.70
C LYS A 155 10.18 7.59 0.11
N VAL A 156 10.13 8.79 0.66
CA VAL A 156 9.43 9.95 0.06
C VAL A 156 10.07 10.36 -1.28
N LEU A 157 11.41 10.38 -1.35
CA LEU A 157 12.13 10.67 -2.60
C LEU A 157 11.91 9.60 -3.66
N GLN A 158 11.96 8.32 -3.26
CA GLN A 158 11.71 7.19 -4.14
C GLN A 158 10.28 7.19 -4.70
N ALA A 159 9.29 7.60 -3.90
CA ALA A 159 7.90 7.76 -4.33
C ALA A 159 7.74 8.83 -5.43
N ASN A 160 8.61 9.85 -5.43
CA ASN A 160 8.68 10.87 -6.48
C ASN A 160 9.56 10.45 -7.68
N GLY A 161 10.20 9.28 -7.64
CA GLY A 161 11.13 8.82 -8.66
C GLY A 161 12.56 9.37 -8.56
N ASP A 162 12.91 10.05 -7.46
CA ASP A 162 14.30 10.46 -7.18
C ASP A 162 15.06 9.33 -6.47
N MET A 163 15.75 8.50 -7.26
CA MET A 163 16.62 7.42 -6.76
C MET A 163 18.07 7.89 -6.55
N LYS A 164 18.44 9.06 -7.09
CA LYS A 164 19.84 9.53 -7.10
C LYS A 164 20.21 10.19 -5.77
N THR A 165 19.33 11.01 -5.21
CA THR A 165 19.60 11.67 -3.93
C THR A 165 19.76 10.65 -2.78
N PRO A 166 18.91 9.63 -2.64
CA PRO A 166 19.14 8.56 -1.65
C PRO A 166 20.45 7.80 -1.86
N MET A 167 20.81 7.49 -3.11
CA MET A 167 22.08 6.84 -3.42
C MET A 167 23.27 7.68 -2.92
N ILE A 168 23.31 8.98 -3.26
CA ILE A 168 24.39 9.87 -2.82
C ILE A 168 24.45 9.93 -1.29
N ALA A 169 23.30 10.00 -0.61
CA ALA A 169 23.23 10.02 0.84
C ALA A 169 23.82 8.75 1.48
N GLN A 170 23.47 7.57 0.97
CA GLN A 170 24.00 6.29 1.46
C GLN A 170 25.49 6.16 1.20
N ILE A 171 25.97 6.61 0.04
CA ILE A 171 27.41 6.63 -0.28
C ILE A 171 28.17 7.53 0.68
N LEU A 172 27.68 8.76 0.90
CA LEU A 172 28.32 9.70 1.82
C LEU A 172 28.31 9.17 3.26
N GLY A 173 27.18 8.60 3.70
CA GLY A 173 27.08 7.98 5.03
C GLY A 173 28.06 6.81 5.21
N ALA A 174 28.14 5.91 4.23
CA ALA A 174 29.08 4.79 4.23
C ALA A 174 30.54 5.26 4.24
N LEU A 175 30.88 6.26 3.42
CA LEU A 175 32.24 6.84 3.41
C LEU A 175 32.57 7.52 4.73
N THR A 176 31.63 8.26 5.34
CA THR A 176 31.81 8.85 6.67
C THR A 176 32.10 7.77 7.70
N ASN A 177 31.35 6.68 7.70
CA ASN A 177 31.60 5.55 8.61
C ASN A 177 32.99 4.93 8.38
N ILE A 178 33.34 4.56 7.13
CA ILE A 178 34.66 3.98 6.79
C ILE A 178 35.83 4.87 7.23
N VAL A 179 35.69 6.19 7.12
CA VAL A 179 36.73 7.14 7.53
C VAL A 179 36.79 7.30 9.05
N LEU A 180 35.64 7.34 9.73
CA LEU A 180 35.57 7.53 11.18
C LEU A 180 35.94 6.27 11.97
N ASP A 181 35.69 5.07 11.43
CA ASP A 181 36.01 3.80 12.08
C ASP A 181 37.47 3.72 12.54
N PRO A 182 38.50 3.81 11.67
CA PRO A 182 39.89 3.71 12.12
C PRO A 182 40.30 4.87 13.04
N LEU A 183 39.72 6.06 12.85
CA LEU A 183 40.00 7.23 13.69
C LEU A 183 39.53 7.01 15.13
N LEU A 184 38.30 6.51 15.32
CA LEU A 184 37.68 6.35 16.64
C LEU A 184 38.00 5.01 17.29
N ILE A 185 38.12 3.92 16.52
CA ILE A 185 38.44 2.59 17.04
C ILE A 185 39.89 2.56 17.56
N PHE A 186 40.85 3.05 16.77
CA PHE A 186 42.28 2.98 17.10
C PHE A 186 42.85 4.25 17.75
N GLY A 187 42.08 5.35 17.83
CA GLY A 187 42.55 6.61 18.42
C GLY A 187 43.64 7.29 17.57
N MET A 188 43.48 7.26 16.24
CA MET A 188 44.45 7.89 15.33
C MET A 188 44.36 9.42 15.38
N PHE A 189 45.46 10.11 15.07
CA PHE A 189 45.55 11.59 15.05
C PHE A 189 45.29 12.29 16.40
N GLY A 190 45.60 11.63 17.53
CA GLY A 190 45.46 12.21 18.86
C GLY A 190 44.05 12.15 19.44
N LEU A 191 43.13 11.41 18.79
CA LEU A 191 41.82 11.09 19.33
C LEU A 191 41.92 9.99 20.40
N PRO A 192 41.03 9.99 21.42
CA PRO A 192 40.98 8.90 22.39
C PRO A 192 40.58 7.59 21.72
N GLN A 193 41.22 6.49 22.12
CA GLN A 193 40.91 5.15 21.63
C GLN A 193 39.56 4.69 22.23
N MET A 194 38.51 4.63 21.41
CA MET A 194 37.15 4.28 21.85
C MET A 194 36.78 2.82 21.59
N GLY A 195 37.62 2.04 20.90
CA GLY A 195 37.37 0.63 20.62
C GLY A 195 36.01 0.39 19.96
N ILE A 196 35.22 -0.54 20.50
CA ILE A 196 33.90 -0.88 19.95
C ILE A 196 32.89 0.28 20.04
N ALA A 197 33.02 1.16 21.03
CA ALA A 197 32.20 2.37 21.12
C ALA A 197 32.48 3.33 19.95
N GLY A 198 33.74 3.38 19.49
CA GLY A 198 34.15 4.16 18.33
C GLY A 198 33.44 3.71 17.04
N ALA A 199 33.36 2.41 16.81
CA ALA A 199 32.62 1.83 15.67
C ALA A 199 31.13 2.18 15.70
N ALA A 200 30.50 2.09 16.88
CA ALA A 200 29.10 2.47 17.06
C ALA A 200 28.85 3.96 16.75
N VAL A 201 29.74 4.84 17.24
CA VAL A 201 29.66 6.29 16.99
C VAL A 201 29.85 6.61 15.50
N ALA A 202 30.82 5.98 14.84
CA ALA A 202 31.05 6.13 13.41
C ALA A 202 29.83 5.70 12.58
N THR A 203 29.17 4.59 12.97
CA THR A 203 27.94 4.11 12.34
C THR A 203 26.82 5.15 12.43
N VAL A 204 26.58 5.66 13.64
CA VAL A 204 25.55 6.68 13.90
C VAL A 204 25.85 7.99 13.15
N ALA A 205 27.11 8.40 13.10
CA ALA A 205 27.54 9.58 12.36
C ALA A 205 27.26 9.42 10.85
N GLY A 206 27.57 8.26 10.27
CA GLY A 206 27.26 7.95 8.88
C GLY A 206 25.75 8.02 8.58
N GLN A 207 24.92 7.46 9.46
CA GLN A 207 23.46 7.56 9.35
C GLN A 207 22.96 9.01 9.45
N ALA A 208 23.53 9.82 10.34
CA ALA A 208 23.18 11.23 10.50
C ALA A 208 23.52 12.03 9.23
N VAL A 209 24.71 11.81 8.64
CA VAL A 209 25.10 12.42 7.37
C VAL A 209 24.12 12.04 6.26
N ALA A 210 23.77 10.76 6.13
CA ALA A 210 22.81 10.30 5.14
C ALA A 210 21.43 10.98 5.32
N ALA A 211 20.94 11.06 6.56
CA ALA A 211 19.68 11.72 6.90
C ALA A 211 19.69 13.21 6.51
N LEU A 212 20.77 13.94 6.80
CA LEU A 212 20.92 15.35 6.46
C LEU A 212 20.89 15.60 4.95
N VAL A 213 21.51 14.72 4.16
CA VAL A 213 21.52 14.83 2.70
C VAL A 213 20.12 14.66 2.12
N VAL A 214 19.35 13.66 2.58
CA VAL A 214 17.98 13.43 2.07
C VAL A 214 16.96 14.42 2.64
N MET A 215 17.20 14.98 3.84
CA MET A 215 16.32 15.94 4.51
C MET A 215 15.91 17.09 3.59
N ARG A 216 16.86 17.67 2.85
CA ARG A 216 16.65 18.85 2.01
C ARG A 216 15.50 18.69 1.00
N LYS A 217 15.33 17.49 0.44
CA LYS A 217 14.28 17.21 -0.56
C LYS A 217 13.15 16.32 -0.01
N GLY A 218 13.45 15.48 0.97
CA GLY A 218 12.52 14.49 1.52
C GLY A 218 11.61 15.04 2.62
N PHE A 219 11.99 16.11 3.30
CA PHE A 219 11.16 16.73 4.32
C PHE A 219 9.88 17.32 3.71
N ARG A 220 8.75 17.07 4.37
CA ARG A 220 7.42 17.60 4.03
C ARG A 220 6.74 18.10 5.29
N ARG A 221 5.90 19.13 5.14
CA ARG A 221 5.17 19.75 6.25
C ARG A 221 4.14 18.77 6.80
N SER A 222 4.11 18.61 8.12
CA SER A 222 3.14 17.72 8.76
C SER A 222 1.69 18.25 8.60
N PRO A 223 0.71 17.37 8.32
CA PRO A 223 -0.70 17.75 8.29
C PRO A 223 -1.27 18.00 9.70
N ALA A 224 -2.54 18.40 9.76
CA ALA A 224 -3.25 18.57 11.01
C ALA A 224 -3.32 17.25 11.81
N ALA A 225 -3.19 17.34 13.15
CA ALA A 225 -3.16 16.19 14.05
C ALA A 225 -4.38 15.26 13.91
N ALA A 226 -5.56 15.80 13.55
CA ALA A 226 -6.78 15.02 13.33
C ALA A 226 -6.66 13.95 12.23
N MET A 227 -5.72 14.12 11.27
CA MET A 227 -5.52 13.18 10.17
C MET A 227 -4.59 12.02 10.52
N TYR A 228 -3.83 12.13 11.62
CA TYR A 228 -2.81 11.14 12.01
C TYR A 228 -3.39 9.72 12.17
N PRO A 229 -4.51 9.49 12.89
CA PRO A 229 -5.00 8.13 13.11
C PRO A 229 -5.28 7.39 11.80
N LYS A 230 -5.89 8.08 10.82
CA LYS A 230 -6.16 7.52 9.50
C LYS A 230 -4.86 7.27 8.74
N TYR A 231 -3.98 8.28 8.66
CA TYR A 231 -2.77 8.18 7.85
C TYR A 231 -1.79 7.15 8.38
N VAL A 232 -1.60 7.09 9.70
CA VAL A 232 -0.77 6.08 10.36
C VAL A 232 -1.33 4.67 10.13
N ALA A 233 -2.66 4.48 10.24
CA ALA A 233 -3.27 3.19 9.96
C ALA A 233 -3.06 2.72 8.51
N ASP A 234 -3.20 3.62 7.53
CA ASP A 234 -2.96 3.30 6.13
C ASP A 234 -1.47 2.99 5.84
N ILE A 235 -0.54 3.77 6.43
CA ILE A 235 0.90 3.55 6.33
C ILE A 235 1.27 2.17 6.89
N PHE A 236 0.84 1.84 8.10
CA PHE A 236 1.17 0.53 8.69
C PHE A 236 0.48 -0.61 7.97
N ARG A 237 -0.77 -0.45 7.51
CA ARG A 237 -1.43 -1.50 6.71
C ARG A 237 -0.60 -1.84 5.48
N LEU A 238 0.00 -0.87 4.81
CA LEU A 238 0.81 -1.09 3.60
C LEU A 238 2.28 -1.43 3.90
N GLY A 239 2.83 -0.99 5.03
CA GLY A 239 4.19 -1.25 5.47
C GLY A 239 4.37 -2.60 6.20
N MET A 240 3.34 -3.10 6.87
CA MET A 240 3.39 -4.33 7.68
C MET A 240 3.94 -5.56 6.95
N PRO A 241 3.60 -5.84 5.67
CA PRO A 241 4.19 -6.96 4.96
C PRO A 241 5.72 -6.87 4.87
N ASN A 242 6.28 -5.67 4.70
CA ASN A 242 7.72 -5.45 4.64
C ASN A 242 8.37 -5.54 6.01
N ILE A 243 7.74 -5.00 7.06
CA ILE A 243 8.20 -5.16 8.45
C ILE A 243 8.29 -6.64 8.78
N LEU A 244 7.23 -7.41 8.53
CA LEU A 244 7.21 -8.86 8.78
C LEU A 244 8.24 -9.61 7.92
N MET A 245 8.42 -9.22 6.65
CA MET A 245 9.43 -9.85 5.79
C MET A 245 10.85 -9.66 6.34
N GLN A 246 11.18 -8.44 6.76
CA GLN A 246 12.49 -8.12 7.31
C GLN A 246 12.70 -8.74 8.69
N SER A 247 11.70 -8.69 9.57
CA SER A 247 11.78 -9.30 10.91
C SER A 247 11.84 -10.83 10.84
N ALA A 248 11.11 -11.46 9.92
CA ALA A 248 11.13 -12.92 9.76
C ALA A 248 12.50 -13.44 9.30
N TYR A 249 13.33 -12.60 8.67
CA TYR A 249 14.68 -12.96 8.24
C TYR A 249 15.54 -13.47 9.40
N THR A 250 15.50 -12.75 10.53
CA THR A 250 16.23 -13.10 11.75
C THR A 250 15.80 -14.47 12.30
N PHE A 251 14.49 -14.71 12.37
CA PHE A 251 13.95 -15.93 12.98
C PHE A 251 14.24 -17.18 12.15
N TYR A 252 14.15 -17.10 10.83
CA TYR A 252 14.37 -18.29 10.01
C TYR A 252 15.86 -18.66 9.95
N ILE A 253 16.78 -17.69 9.87
CA ILE A 253 18.23 -17.98 9.91
C ILE A 253 18.59 -18.64 11.24
N PHE A 254 18.08 -18.10 12.34
CA PHE A 254 18.27 -18.71 13.66
C PHE A 254 17.75 -20.15 13.69
N GLY A 255 16.53 -20.40 13.20
CA GLY A 255 15.96 -21.75 13.12
C GLY A 255 16.77 -22.71 12.26
N LEU A 256 17.26 -22.28 11.10
CA LEU A 256 18.10 -23.12 10.23
C LEU A 256 19.46 -23.43 10.86
N ASN A 257 20.08 -22.46 11.55
CA ASN A 257 21.33 -22.68 12.27
C ASN A 257 21.16 -23.69 13.41
N LEU A 258 20.06 -23.61 14.18
CA LEU A 258 19.76 -24.59 15.23
C LEU A 258 19.66 -26.00 14.66
N ILE A 259 18.91 -26.17 13.56
CA ILE A 259 18.76 -27.49 12.91
C ILE A 259 20.10 -28.02 12.40
N LEU A 260 20.93 -27.17 11.77
CA LEU A 260 22.23 -27.59 11.27
C LEU A 260 23.24 -27.90 12.37
N SER A 261 23.16 -27.19 13.51
CA SER A 261 24.03 -27.42 14.66
C SER A 261 23.82 -28.79 15.30
N GLU A 262 22.67 -29.45 15.09
CA GLU A 262 22.44 -30.84 15.50
C GLU A 262 23.31 -31.85 14.73
N PHE A 263 23.84 -31.48 13.54
CA PHE A 263 24.71 -32.33 12.75
C PHE A 263 26.19 -32.04 13.02
N CYS A 264 26.63 -30.82 12.73
CA CYS A 264 28.01 -30.36 12.96
C CYS A 264 28.19 -28.85 12.74
N ASP A 265 29.24 -28.28 13.34
CA ASP A 265 29.60 -26.86 13.21
C ASP A 265 30.00 -26.49 11.76
N GLU A 266 30.57 -27.44 11.00
CA GLU A 266 30.94 -27.23 9.61
C GLU A 266 29.72 -26.98 8.71
N ALA A 267 28.57 -27.58 9.01
CA ALA A 267 27.34 -27.35 8.27
C ALA A 267 26.79 -25.92 8.48
N VAL A 268 26.84 -25.43 9.72
CA VAL A 268 26.49 -24.04 10.07
C VAL A 268 27.42 -23.07 9.35
N THR A 269 28.71 -23.40 9.29
CA THR A 269 29.71 -22.62 8.55
C THR A 269 29.42 -22.58 7.05
N ALA A 270 29.10 -23.73 6.45
CA ALA A 270 28.73 -23.81 5.04
C ALA A 270 27.50 -22.97 4.70
N LEU A 271 26.49 -22.97 5.58
CA LEU A 271 25.31 -22.10 5.46
C LEU A 271 25.67 -20.60 5.56
N GLY A 272 26.59 -20.24 6.45
CA GLY A 272 27.13 -18.88 6.53
C GLY A 272 27.84 -18.42 5.24
N LEU A 273 28.64 -19.30 4.64
CA LEU A 273 29.30 -19.03 3.35
C LEU A 273 28.30 -18.89 2.20
N TYR A 274 27.21 -19.66 2.22
CA TYR A 274 26.10 -19.49 1.29
C TYR A 274 25.54 -18.06 1.34
N TYR A 275 25.17 -17.55 2.52
CA TYR A 275 24.58 -16.21 2.65
C TYR A 275 25.54 -15.11 2.16
N LYS A 276 26.84 -15.26 2.35
CA LYS A 276 27.85 -14.33 1.84
C LYS A 276 27.83 -14.26 0.31
N TRP A 277 27.88 -15.42 -0.36
CA TRP A 277 27.81 -15.47 -1.83
C TRP A 277 26.46 -15.05 -2.39
N GLN A 278 25.37 -15.48 -1.74
CA GLN A 278 24.00 -15.14 -2.10
C GLN A 278 23.78 -13.62 -2.15
N THR A 279 24.39 -12.88 -1.23
CA THR A 279 24.22 -11.42 -1.10
C THR A 279 24.53 -10.68 -2.40
N PHE A 280 25.52 -11.11 -3.18
CA PHE A 280 25.88 -10.49 -4.47
C PHE A 280 24.77 -10.56 -5.52
N PHE A 281 23.98 -11.65 -5.52
CA PHE A 281 22.86 -11.83 -6.44
C PHE A 281 21.57 -11.21 -5.90
N PHE A 282 21.41 -11.18 -4.58
CA PHE A 282 20.21 -10.66 -3.93
C PHE A 282 20.17 -9.14 -3.87
N ILE A 283 21.31 -8.46 -3.76
CA ILE A 283 21.36 -7.00 -3.77
C ILE A 283 20.73 -6.42 -5.05
N PRO A 284 21.11 -6.85 -6.27
CA PRO A 284 20.46 -6.31 -7.47
C PRO A 284 18.97 -6.65 -7.57
N LEU A 285 18.56 -7.83 -7.12
CA LEU A 285 17.14 -8.20 -7.06
C LEU A 285 16.36 -7.33 -6.06
N GLY A 286 16.92 -7.09 -4.88
CA GLY A 286 16.32 -6.24 -3.83
C GLY A 286 16.25 -4.76 -4.22
N ALA A 287 17.26 -4.25 -4.93
CA ALA A 287 17.24 -2.92 -5.52
C ALA A 287 16.08 -2.80 -6.52
N MET A 288 15.91 -3.81 -7.38
CA MET A 288 14.80 -3.84 -8.33
C MET A 288 13.43 -3.85 -7.65
N GLN A 289 13.26 -4.65 -6.59
CA GLN A 289 12.04 -4.67 -5.79
C GLN A 289 11.69 -3.28 -5.23
N THR A 290 12.69 -2.55 -4.77
CA THR A 290 12.51 -1.19 -4.25
C THR A 290 12.02 -0.22 -5.33
N CYS A 291 12.53 -0.35 -6.56
CA CYS A 291 12.18 0.53 -7.67
C CYS A 291 10.77 0.28 -8.24
N ILE A 292 10.28 -0.96 -8.20
CA ILE A 292 9.01 -1.32 -8.83
C ILE A 292 7.79 -0.91 -7.99
N VAL A 293 7.95 -0.79 -6.66
CA VAL A 293 6.87 -0.41 -5.73
C VAL A 293 6.20 0.91 -6.12
N PRO A 294 6.91 2.05 -6.26
CA PRO A 294 6.28 3.31 -6.64
C PRO A 294 5.67 3.27 -8.05
N VAL A 295 6.31 2.58 -9.00
CA VAL A 295 5.82 2.45 -10.38
C VAL A 295 4.51 1.69 -10.44
N ILE A 296 4.41 0.55 -9.73
CA ILE A 296 3.19 -0.25 -9.68
C ILE A 296 2.10 0.50 -8.90
N SER A 297 2.43 1.08 -7.74
CA SER A 297 1.47 1.84 -6.90
C SER A 297 0.85 3.00 -7.68
N TYR A 298 1.68 3.77 -8.38
CA TYR A 298 1.24 4.89 -9.22
C TYR A 298 0.29 4.42 -10.34
N ASN A 299 0.71 3.43 -11.13
CA ASN A 299 -0.07 2.97 -12.29
C ASN A 299 -1.35 2.24 -11.88
N TYR A 300 -1.33 1.51 -10.76
CA TYR A 300 -2.51 0.81 -10.26
C TYR A 300 -3.58 1.79 -9.77
N ALA A 301 -3.16 2.87 -9.10
CA ALA A 301 -4.04 3.95 -8.70
C ALA A 301 -4.55 4.76 -9.91
N ALA A 302 -3.70 4.97 -10.92
CA ALA A 302 -4.05 5.58 -12.20
C ALA A 302 -4.86 4.67 -13.14
N ARG A 303 -5.35 3.52 -12.67
CA ARG A 303 -6.13 2.52 -13.44
C ARG A 303 -5.42 1.91 -14.65
N ASN A 304 -4.12 2.11 -14.80
CA ASN A 304 -3.34 1.56 -15.89
C ASN A 304 -2.78 0.17 -15.53
N THR A 305 -3.66 -0.83 -15.49
CA THR A 305 -3.28 -2.19 -15.05
C THR A 305 -2.40 -2.92 -16.05
N ASP A 306 -2.54 -2.65 -17.36
CA ASP A 306 -1.63 -3.16 -18.39
C ASP A 306 -0.18 -2.79 -18.08
N ARG A 307 0.04 -1.55 -17.66
CA ARG A 307 1.36 -1.08 -17.26
C ARG A 307 1.85 -1.72 -15.97
N CYS A 308 0.97 -2.05 -15.03
CA CYS A 308 1.32 -2.89 -13.87
C CYS A 308 1.75 -4.30 -14.31
N LYS A 309 1.03 -4.95 -15.24
CA LYS A 309 1.38 -6.28 -15.80
C LYS A 309 2.73 -6.24 -16.49
N LYS A 310 2.98 -5.22 -17.33
CA LYS A 310 4.26 -5.00 -18.02
C LYS A 310 5.41 -4.76 -17.05
N THR A 311 5.18 -3.98 -15.99
CA THR A 311 6.19 -3.72 -14.94
C THR A 311 6.54 -5.01 -14.19
N LEU A 312 5.53 -5.79 -13.78
CA LEU A 312 5.76 -7.08 -13.13
C LEU A 312 6.53 -8.05 -14.04
N THR A 313 6.12 -8.18 -15.30
CA THR A 313 6.74 -9.07 -16.29
C THR A 313 8.20 -8.70 -16.52
N ALA A 314 8.49 -7.41 -16.72
CA ALA A 314 9.86 -6.93 -16.89
C ALA A 314 10.73 -7.21 -15.66
N SER A 315 10.18 -7.06 -14.46
CA SER A 315 10.88 -7.37 -13.20
C SER A 315 11.16 -8.86 -13.03
N VAL A 316 10.21 -9.73 -13.39
CA VAL A 316 10.39 -11.18 -13.35
C VAL A 316 11.43 -11.61 -14.37
N ILE A 317 11.39 -11.12 -15.61
CA ILE A 317 12.40 -11.44 -16.64
C ILE A 317 13.78 -10.99 -16.17
N PHE A 318 13.92 -9.75 -15.67
CA PHE A 318 15.17 -9.25 -15.12
C PHE A 318 15.70 -10.16 -13.99
N GLY A 319 14.82 -10.50 -13.04
CA GLY A 319 15.18 -11.38 -11.93
C GLY A 319 15.58 -12.77 -12.40
N LEU A 320 14.89 -13.36 -13.38
CA LEU A 320 15.22 -14.68 -13.93
C LEU A 320 16.56 -14.68 -14.64
N VAL A 321 16.87 -13.66 -15.43
CA VAL A 321 18.19 -13.54 -16.10
C VAL A 321 19.30 -13.42 -15.06
N LEU A 322 19.13 -12.55 -14.06
CA LEU A 322 20.10 -12.37 -12.98
C LEU A 322 20.30 -13.65 -12.16
N MET A 323 19.20 -14.29 -11.76
CA MET A 323 19.23 -15.48 -10.93
C MET A 323 19.67 -16.73 -11.69
N ALA A 324 19.48 -16.79 -13.02
CA ALA A 324 20.06 -17.84 -13.85
C ALA A 324 21.59 -17.81 -13.83
N VAL A 325 22.21 -16.62 -13.82
CA VAL A 325 23.66 -16.48 -13.62
C VAL A 325 24.06 -17.02 -12.24
N GLY A 326 23.30 -16.68 -11.19
CA GLY A 326 23.51 -17.22 -9.85
C GLY A 326 23.40 -18.75 -9.81
N THR A 327 22.35 -19.33 -10.40
CA THR A 327 22.17 -20.78 -10.53
C THR A 327 23.37 -21.42 -11.24
N LEU A 328 23.85 -20.84 -12.35
CA LEU A 328 24.99 -21.36 -13.07
C LEU A 328 26.24 -21.39 -12.18
N CYS A 329 26.55 -20.31 -11.46
CA CYS A 329 27.68 -20.27 -10.52
C CYS A 329 27.57 -21.33 -9.43
N PHE A 330 26.43 -21.39 -8.73
CA PHE A 330 26.22 -22.27 -7.59
C PHE A 330 26.16 -23.76 -7.97
N VAL A 331 25.74 -24.10 -9.19
CA VAL A 331 25.67 -25.48 -9.67
C VAL A 331 27.00 -25.96 -10.24
N THR A 332 27.70 -25.11 -11.02
CA THR A 332 28.88 -25.52 -11.81
C THR A 332 30.21 -25.36 -11.07
N ILE A 333 30.37 -24.32 -10.25
CA ILE A 333 31.64 -23.99 -9.59
C ILE A 333 31.54 -23.79 -8.06
N PRO A 334 30.73 -24.56 -7.31
CA PRO A 334 30.58 -24.35 -5.87
C PRO A 334 31.87 -24.57 -5.07
N ASP A 335 32.72 -25.51 -5.46
CA ASP A 335 33.99 -25.80 -4.79
C ASP A 335 34.93 -24.59 -4.80
N TYR A 336 35.15 -23.96 -5.96
CA TYR A 336 35.95 -22.73 -6.07
C TYR A 336 35.38 -21.57 -5.25
N MET A 337 34.05 -21.44 -5.23
CA MET A 337 33.37 -20.41 -4.43
C MET A 337 33.62 -20.62 -2.94
N LEU A 338 33.59 -21.86 -2.45
CA LEU A 338 33.83 -22.18 -1.04
C LEU A 338 35.31 -22.04 -0.68
N ARG A 339 36.23 -22.53 -1.53
CA ARG A 339 37.67 -22.42 -1.35
C ARG A 339 38.19 -20.98 -1.29
N ALA A 340 37.44 -20.02 -1.84
CA ALA A 340 37.74 -18.60 -1.69
C ALA A 340 37.66 -18.11 -0.22
N PHE A 341 36.93 -18.80 0.66
CA PHE A 341 36.70 -18.38 2.04
C PHE A 341 37.18 -19.37 3.10
N THR A 342 37.37 -20.65 2.76
CA THR A 342 37.78 -21.67 3.71
C THR A 342 38.68 -22.71 3.06
N SER A 343 39.61 -23.25 3.84
CA SER A 343 40.45 -24.39 3.46
C SER A 343 40.01 -25.69 4.16
N ASN A 344 38.91 -25.66 4.93
CA ASN A 344 38.39 -26.85 5.60
C ASN A 344 37.60 -27.72 4.61
N GLU A 345 38.17 -28.86 4.24
CA GLU A 345 37.58 -29.80 3.26
C GLU A 345 36.17 -30.28 3.65
N LYS A 346 35.89 -30.50 4.94
CA LYS A 346 34.53 -30.90 5.36
C LYS A 346 33.48 -29.81 5.09
N VAL A 347 33.85 -28.55 5.32
CA VAL A 347 32.96 -27.41 5.01
C VAL A 347 32.75 -27.30 3.50
N ILE A 348 33.79 -27.55 2.71
CA ILE A 348 33.74 -27.52 1.26
C ILE A 348 32.86 -28.65 0.72
N ASP A 349 32.99 -29.87 1.24
CA ASP A 349 32.18 -31.03 0.83
C ASP A 349 30.68 -30.81 1.11
N ILE A 350 30.36 -30.40 2.35
CA ILE A 350 28.97 -30.10 2.77
C ILE A 350 28.42 -28.94 1.93
N GLY A 351 29.19 -27.86 1.82
CA GLY A 351 28.80 -26.66 1.08
C GLY A 351 28.64 -26.93 -0.42
N THR A 352 29.46 -27.80 -1.02
CA THR A 352 29.40 -28.12 -2.46
C THR A 352 28.09 -28.79 -2.81
N VAL A 353 27.64 -29.72 -1.97
CA VAL A 353 26.33 -30.36 -2.13
C VAL A 353 25.23 -29.33 -1.88
N GLY A 354 25.31 -28.55 -0.80
CA GLY A 354 24.31 -27.55 -0.46
C GLY A 354 24.12 -26.48 -1.53
N PHE A 355 25.20 -25.92 -2.06
CA PHE A 355 25.17 -24.88 -3.10
C PHE A 355 24.48 -25.36 -4.36
N ARG A 356 24.64 -26.63 -4.75
CA ARG A 356 23.94 -27.19 -5.93
C ARG A 356 22.43 -27.26 -5.72
N PHE A 357 21.96 -27.71 -4.55
CA PHE A 357 20.53 -27.73 -4.23
C PHE A 357 19.93 -26.33 -4.17
N VAL A 358 20.62 -25.41 -3.49
CA VAL A 358 20.15 -24.03 -3.33
C VAL A 358 20.22 -23.25 -4.63
N GLY A 359 21.23 -23.49 -5.47
CA GLY A 359 21.37 -22.83 -6.78
C GLY A 359 20.16 -23.08 -7.69
N VAL A 360 19.56 -24.27 -7.63
CA VAL A 360 18.34 -24.60 -8.39
C VAL A 360 17.12 -23.82 -7.88
N SER A 361 17.08 -23.43 -6.60
CA SER A 361 15.98 -22.66 -6.04
C SER A 361 15.96 -21.20 -6.48
N PHE A 362 17.06 -20.67 -7.02
CA PHE A 362 17.16 -19.24 -7.37
C PHE A 362 16.16 -18.82 -8.45
N LEU A 363 15.80 -19.69 -9.39
CA LEU A 363 14.81 -19.39 -10.43
C LEU A 363 13.39 -19.23 -9.86
N PRO A 364 12.78 -20.23 -9.18
CA PRO A 364 11.46 -20.05 -8.59
C PRO A 364 11.46 -18.94 -7.53
N MET A 365 12.59 -18.71 -6.85
CA MET A 365 12.72 -17.65 -5.86
C MET A 365 12.49 -16.23 -6.42
N VAL A 366 12.76 -15.99 -7.71
CA VAL A 366 12.45 -14.70 -8.34
C VAL A 366 10.97 -14.35 -8.15
N THR A 367 10.08 -15.29 -8.45
CA THR A 367 8.65 -15.08 -8.34
C THR A 367 8.17 -15.10 -6.89
N SER A 368 8.75 -15.94 -6.03
CA SER A 368 8.39 -15.99 -4.60
C SER A 368 8.68 -14.66 -3.88
N LEU A 369 9.69 -13.93 -4.35
CA LEU A 369 10.11 -12.64 -3.81
C LEU A 369 9.41 -11.46 -4.48
N ILE A 370 9.14 -11.52 -5.79
CA ILE A 370 8.51 -10.40 -6.51
C ILE A 370 6.99 -10.34 -6.27
N PHE A 371 6.29 -11.46 -6.14
CA PHE A 371 4.83 -11.45 -5.92
C PHE A 371 4.40 -10.73 -4.62
N PRO A 372 5.02 -10.97 -3.45
CA PRO A 372 4.72 -10.22 -2.24
C PRO A 372 4.87 -8.72 -2.43
N VAL A 373 5.94 -8.29 -3.11
CA VAL A 373 6.21 -6.87 -3.40
C VAL A 373 5.16 -6.29 -4.34
N PHE A 374 4.74 -7.04 -5.35
CA PHE A 374 3.64 -6.66 -6.23
C PHE A 374 2.34 -6.45 -5.46
N PHE A 375 1.94 -7.41 -4.62
CA PHE A 375 0.72 -7.33 -3.81
C PHE A 375 0.75 -6.18 -2.80
N GLN A 376 1.93 -5.90 -2.24
CA GLN A 376 2.15 -4.73 -1.41
C GLN A 376 1.90 -3.44 -2.20
N ALA A 377 2.50 -3.30 -3.39
CA ALA A 377 2.40 -2.09 -4.20
C ALA A 377 0.97 -1.78 -4.69
N VAL A 378 0.16 -2.82 -4.98
CA VAL A 378 -1.27 -2.63 -5.34
C VAL A 378 -2.20 -2.50 -4.12
N GLY A 379 -1.66 -2.52 -2.91
CA GLY A 379 -2.40 -2.33 -1.66
C GLY A 379 -3.13 -3.57 -1.13
N MET A 380 -2.84 -4.77 -1.65
CA MET A 380 -3.35 -6.04 -1.12
C MET A 380 -2.40 -6.62 -0.07
N SER A 381 -2.19 -5.87 1.02
CA SER A 381 -1.23 -6.21 2.08
C SER A 381 -1.41 -7.60 2.66
N LEU A 382 -2.65 -8.07 2.83
CA LEU A 382 -2.90 -9.41 3.38
C LEU A 382 -2.31 -10.52 2.49
N LYS A 383 -2.50 -10.42 1.16
CA LYS A 383 -1.90 -11.40 0.22
C LYS A 383 -0.37 -11.36 0.25
N SER A 384 0.20 -10.15 0.35
CA SER A 384 1.64 -9.95 0.50
C SER A 384 2.17 -10.59 1.79
N THR A 385 1.56 -10.29 2.93
CA THR A 385 1.93 -10.84 4.24
C THR A 385 1.81 -12.36 4.27
N VAL A 386 0.73 -12.94 3.72
CA VAL A 386 0.54 -14.39 3.68
C VAL A 386 1.67 -15.06 2.90
N LEU A 387 2.01 -14.57 1.71
CA LEU A 387 3.12 -15.15 0.93
C LEU A 387 4.45 -15.08 1.69
N THR A 388 4.73 -13.94 2.33
CA THR A 388 5.94 -13.77 3.13
C THR A 388 6.00 -14.74 4.30
N VAL A 389 4.95 -14.80 5.13
CA VAL A 389 4.92 -15.63 6.35
C VAL A 389 4.89 -17.11 6.00
N VAL A 390 4.15 -17.51 4.97
CA VAL A 390 4.12 -18.88 4.49
C VAL A 390 5.52 -19.31 4.08
N ARG A 391 6.22 -18.50 3.28
CA ARG A 391 7.59 -18.78 2.86
C ARG A 391 8.54 -18.91 4.05
N THR A 392 8.64 -17.89 4.90
CA THR A 392 9.72 -17.80 5.88
C THR A 392 9.47 -18.58 7.18
N VAL A 393 8.23 -18.62 7.66
CA VAL A 393 7.89 -19.24 8.96
C VAL A 393 7.25 -20.61 8.78
N VAL A 394 6.29 -20.73 7.87
CA VAL A 394 5.49 -21.97 7.75
C VAL A 394 6.21 -23.04 6.93
N LEU A 395 7.00 -22.63 5.94
CA LEU A 395 7.71 -23.55 5.05
C LEU A 395 9.18 -23.71 5.45
N PHE A 396 10.00 -22.65 5.43
CA PHE A 396 11.45 -22.77 5.60
C PHE A 396 11.88 -23.56 6.86
N VAL A 397 11.42 -23.17 8.06
CA VAL A 397 11.86 -23.84 9.31
C VAL A 397 11.26 -25.25 9.45
N PRO A 398 9.93 -25.47 9.28
CA PRO A 398 9.36 -26.81 9.40
C PRO A 398 9.84 -27.79 8.33
N LEU A 399 9.97 -27.36 7.07
CA LEU A 399 10.54 -28.21 6.02
C LEU A 399 12.02 -28.48 6.27
N GLY A 400 12.78 -27.50 6.77
CA GLY A 400 14.16 -27.68 7.24
C GLY A 400 14.27 -28.81 8.25
N TYR A 401 13.40 -28.79 9.25
CA TYR A 401 13.36 -29.81 10.29
C TYR A 401 12.91 -31.17 9.77
N VAL A 402 11.91 -31.22 8.88
CA VAL A 402 11.44 -32.48 8.29
C VAL A 402 12.53 -33.10 7.41
N PHE A 403 13.15 -32.30 6.54
CA PHE A 403 14.19 -32.78 5.65
C PHE A 403 15.49 -33.15 6.38
N SER A 404 15.81 -32.48 7.49
CA SER A 404 16.97 -32.85 8.30
C SER A 404 16.87 -34.27 8.86
N ARG A 405 15.65 -34.77 9.14
CA ARG A 405 15.46 -36.16 9.59
C ARG A 405 15.89 -37.23 8.58
N PHE A 406 15.98 -36.87 7.30
CA PHE A 406 16.49 -37.78 6.26
C PHE A 406 18.00 -37.65 6.04
N GLY A 407 18.66 -36.73 6.75
CA GLY A 407 20.10 -36.49 6.71
C GLY A 407 20.46 -35.09 6.23
N LEU A 408 21.72 -34.71 6.47
CA LEU A 408 22.26 -33.38 6.18
C LEU A 408 22.12 -32.96 4.71
N THR A 409 22.29 -33.90 3.78
CA THR A 409 22.12 -33.62 2.34
C THR A 409 20.69 -33.20 2.00
N TRP A 410 19.69 -33.85 2.61
CA TRP A 410 18.29 -33.60 2.33
C TRP A 410 17.82 -32.28 2.91
N PHE A 411 18.41 -31.79 4.00
CA PHE A 411 18.12 -30.47 4.57
C PHE A 411 18.13 -29.36 3.49
N TRP A 412 19.05 -29.41 2.52
CA TRP A 412 19.15 -28.40 1.48
C TRP A 412 17.95 -28.37 0.52
N MET A 413 17.14 -29.45 0.42
CA MET A 413 15.88 -29.47 -0.34
C MET A 413 14.82 -28.51 0.19
N THR A 414 14.99 -28.03 1.42
CA THR A 414 14.15 -26.99 2.01
C THR A 414 14.05 -25.76 1.11
N TYR A 415 15.15 -25.34 0.50
CA TYR A 415 15.20 -24.16 -0.37
C TYR A 415 14.34 -24.35 -1.64
N PRO A 416 14.64 -25.29 -2.55
CA PRO A 416 13.86 -25.44 -3.78
C PRO A 416 12.37 -25.74 -3.50
N VAL A 417 12.06 -26.56 -2.50
CA VAL A 417 10.66 -26.89 -2.18
C VAL A 417 9.90 -25.67 -1.66
N THR A 418 10.50 -24.91 -0.74
CA THR A 418 9.87 -23.69 -0.20
C THR A 418 9.63 -22.65 -1.29
N GLU A 419 10.61 -22.45 -2.18
CA GLU A 419 10.52 -21.46 -3.24
C GLU A 419 9.49 -21.85 -4.31
N VAL A 420 9.41 -23.13 -4.68
CA VAL A 420 8.41 -23.64 -5.64
C VAL A 420 7.00 -23.50 -5.08
N ILE A 421 6.77 -23.93 -3.83
CA ILE A 421 5.44 -23.84 -3.20
C ILE A 421 5.01 -22.37 -3.08
N THR A 422 5.89 -21.50 -2.58
CA THR A 422 5.57 -20.06 -2.43
C THR A 422 5.25 -19.42 -3.78
N SER A 423 6.04 -19.74 -4.81
CA SER A 423 5.80 -19.23 -6.16
C SER A 423 4.48 -19.72 -6.74
N ALA A 424 4.14 -20.99 -6.54
CA ALA A 424 2.85 -21.54 -6.97
C ALA A 424 1.66 -20.81 -6.31
N VAL A 425 1.72 -20.58 -4.99
CA VAL A 425 0.69 -19.80 -4.28
C VAL A 425 0.65 -18.35 -4.79
N GLY A 426 1.81 -17.76 -5.07
CA GLY A 426 1.91 -16.42 -5.66
C GLY A 426 1.24 -16.32 -7.03
N PHE A 427 1.44 -17.31 -7.91
CA PHE A 427 0.77 -17.40 -9.20
C PHE A 427 -0.75 -17.53 -9.06
N VAL A 428 -1.24 -18.35 -8.12
CA VAL A 428 -2.68 -18.47 -7.83
C VAL A 428 -3.25 -17.12 -7.40
N PHE A 429 -2.59 -16.42 -6.48
CA PHE A 429 -3.02 -15.09 -6.03
C PHE A 429 -2.97 -14.05 -7.14
N TYR A 430 -2.01 -14.16 -8.05
CA TYR A 430 -1.88 -13.26 -9.19
C TYR A 430 -2.98 -13.51 -10.23
N HIS A 431 -3.30 -14.77 -10.50
CA HIS A 431 -4.44 -15.13 -11.35
C HIS A 431 -5.77 -14.63 -10.77
N GLN A 432 -5.98 -14.80 -9.46
CA GLN A 432 -7.12 -14.20 -8.77
C GLN A 432 -7.15 -12.67 -8.90
N PHE A 433 -6.00 -12.00 -8.81
CA PHE A 433 -5.91 -10.55 -9.02
C PHE A 433 -6.32 -10.15 -10.43
N LEU A 434 -5.85 -10.85 -11.47
CA LEU A 434 -6.25 -10.62 -12.86
C LEU A 434 -7.75 -10.86 -13.07
N SER A 435 -8.33 -11.80 -12.32
CA SER A 435 -9.76 -12.12 -12.41
C SER A 435 -10.68 -11.10 -11.74
N SER A 436 -10.14 -10.18 -10.93
CA SER A 436 -10.89 -9.15 -10.20
C SER A 436 -11.59 -8.19 -11.14
N ASP A 437 -12.82 -7.81 -10.80
CA ASP A 437 -13.61 -6.80 -11.54
C ASP A 437 -12.86 -5.47 -11.69
N TYR A 438 -12.01 -5.12 -10.72
CA TYR A 438 -11.18 -3.91 -10.81
C TYR A 438 -10.23 -3.93 -12.01
N VAL A 439 -9.67 -5.10 -12.32
CA VAL A 439 -8.69 -5.31 -13.39
C VAL A 439 -9.39 -5.64 -14.71
N LYS A 440 -10.41 -6.49 -14.71
CA LYS A 440 -11.22 -6.77 -15.90
C LYS A 440 -11.86 -5.52 -16.48
N ASN A 441 -12.39 -4.64 -15.62
CA ASN A 441 -13.00 -3.39 -16.04
C ASN A 441 -11.99 -2.27 -16.37
N SER A 442 -10.68 -2.56 -16.33
CA SER A 442 -9.64 -1.60 -16.77
C SER A 442 -9.21 -1.80 -18.21
N ASP A 443 -9.38 -3.01 -18.76
CA ASP A 443 -9.17 -3.32 -20.18
C ASP A 443 -10.44 -3.06 -21.01
N SER A 444 -11.62 -2.93 -20.37
CA SER A 444 -12.82 -2.40 -21.01
C SER A 444 -12.74 -0.88 -21.14
N SER A 445 -11.93 -0.43 -22.10
CA SER A 445 -12.17 0.85 -22.78
C SER A 445 -13.53 0.87 -23.51
N ASP A 446 -14.24 -0.26 -23.55
CA ASP A 446 -15.64 -0.39 -23.97
C ASP A 446 -16.64 -0.20 -22.80
N TYR A 447 -16.40 0.79 -21.93
CA TYR A 447 -17.57 1.59 -21.58
C TYR A 447 -17.81 2.50 -22.78
N ILE A 448 -18.48 1.93 -23.79
CA ILE A 448 -19.31 2.70 -24.69
C ILE A 448 -20.22 3.48 -23.73
N LEU A 449 -19.89 4.75 -23.49
CA LEU A 449 -20.94 5.76 -23.34
C LEU A 449 -21.92 5.37 -24.43
N PRO A 450 -23.19 5.04 -24.12
CA PRO A 450 -24.15 4.75 -25.19
C PRO A 450 -23.90 5.83 -26.22
N GLU A 451 -23.57 5.42 -27.46
CA GLU A 451 -23.38 6.37 -28.55
C GLU A 451 -24.45 7.42 -28.32
N THR A 452 -24.01 8.67 -28.19
CA THR A 452 -24.92 9.79 -28.22
C THR A 452 -25.64 9.63 -29.54
N ASP A 453 -26.78 8.93 -29.48
CA ASP A 453 -27.83 9.13 -30.41
C ASP A 453 -27.99 10.65 -30.39
N ASN A 454 -27.78 11.24 -31.55
CA ASN A 454 -27.69 12.67 -31.77
C ASN A 454 -29.09 13.29 -31.62
N SER A 455 -29.86 12.84 -30.62
CA SER A 455 -31.04 13.48 -30.09
C SER A 455 -30.58 14.41 -28.97
N SER A 456 -30.29 15.64 -29.37
CA SER A 456 -30.14 16.81 -28.52
C SER A 456 -31.40 17.04 -27.66
N GLU A 457 -31.53 16.31 -26.55
CA GLU A 457 -32.47 16.66 -25.47
C GLU A 457 -31.73 17.47 -24.39
N PRO A 458 -32.23 18.67 -24.01
CA PRO A 458 -31.57 19.52 -23.02
C PRO A 458 -31.60 18.89 -21.60
N ALA A 459 -30.52 19.00 -20.82
CA ALA A 459 -30.47 18.40 -19.48
C ALA A 459 -31.38 19.08 -18.45
N LEU A 460 -31.74 20.35 -18.65
CA LEU A 460 -32.89 20.96 -18.00
C LEU A 460 -34.09 20.85 -18.92
N LEU A 461 -34.95 19.87 -18.62
CA LEU A 461 -36.17 19.65 -19.36
C LEU A 461 -37.14 20.81 -19.09
N PRO A 462 -37.75 21.41 -20.12
CA PRO A 462 -38.72 22.48 -19.95
C PRO A 462 -39.87 22.00 -19.06
N SER A 463 -40.28 22.84 -18.12
CA SER A 463 -41.38 22.54 -17.21
C SER A 463 -42.34 23.71 -17.07
N LYS A 464 -43.44 23.47 -16.35
CA LYS A 464 -44.50 24.42 -16.02
C LYS A 464 -44.51 24.68 -14.51
N PRO A 465 -44.98 25.84 -14.03
CA PRO A 465 -45.20 26.05 -12.60
C PRO A 465 -46.11 24.96 -12.01
N GLY A 466 -45.80 24.50 -10.80
CA GLY A 466 -46.59 23.47 -10.11
C GLY A 466 -45.77 22.69 -9.08
N ALA A 467 -46.30 21.53 -8.67
CA ALA A 467 -45.73 20.72 -7.60
C ALA A 467 -44.32 20.18 -7.91
N ILE A 468 -43.45 20.23 -6.90
CA ILE A 468 -42.14 19.59 -6.88
C ILE A 468 -42.23 18.34 -6.02
N ILE A 469 -41.96 17.18 -6.58
CA ILE A 469 -42.11 15.89 -5.90
C ILE A 469 -40.72 15.31 -5.64
N THR A 470 -40.37 15.11 -4.38
CA THR A 470 -39.12 14.45 -3.98
C THR A 470 -39.40 13.05 -3.48
N ILE A 471 -38.57 12.09 -3.88
CA ILE A 471 -38.75 10.67 -3.51
C ILE A 471 -37.49 10.13 -2.84
N ALA A 472 -37.59 9.85 -1.55
CA ALA A 472 -36.64 9.03 -0.81
C ALA A 472 -37.08 7.56 -0.85
N ARG A 473 -36.14 6.61 -0.94
CA ARG A 473 -36.49 5.20 -1.16
C ARG A 473 -35.49 4.16 -0.67
N GLU A 474 -36.02 3.04 -0.23
CA GLU A 474 -35.23 1.87 0.12
C GLU A 474 -34.63 1.15 -1.11
N HIS A 475 -33.53 0.42 -0.92
CA HIS A 475 -32.93 -0.36 -2.01
C HIS A 475 -33.81 -1.56 -2.38
N GLY A 476 -34.21 -1.71 -3.64
CA GLY A 476 -35.12 -2.78 -4.06
C GLY A 476 -36.63 -2.47 -3.92
N SER A 477 -37.02 -1.27 -3.48
CA SER A 477 -38.44 -0.86 -3.41
C SER A 477 -39.01 -0.31 -4.73
N SER A 478 -38.33 -0.52 -5.86
CA SER A 478 -38.75 0.03 -7.17
C SER A 478 -39.01 1.56 -7.22
N GLY A 479 -38.59 2.35 -6.23
CA GLY A 479 -38.92 3.78 -6.17
C GLY A 479 -38.45 4.63 -7.37
N LYS A 480 -37.41 4.21 -8.11
CA LYS A 480 -37.04 4.84 -9.39
C LYS A 480 -38.15 4.68 -10.45
N GLN A 481 -38.71 3.48 -10.56
CA GLN A 481 -39.78 3.16 -11.52
C GLN A 481 -41.07 3.86 -11.13
N VAL A 482 -41.45 3.83 -9.84
CA VAL A 482 -42.62 4.56 -9.33
C VAL A 482 -42.53 6.05 -9.65
N GLY A 483 -41.37 6.69 -9.36
CA GLY A 483 -41.16 8.10 -9.67
C GLY A 483 -41.23 8.42 -11.17
N LYS A 484 -40.70 7.54 -12.02
CA LYS A 484 -40.76 7.72 -13.48
C LYS A 484 -42.21 7.67 -13.99
N ILE A 485 -43.00 6.71 -13.53
CA ILE A 485 -44.41 6.56 -13.91
C ILE A 485 -45.23 7.74 -13.38
N ALA A 486 -44.99 8.19 -12.14
CA ALA A 486 -45.66 9.35 -11.58
C ALA A 486 -45.37 10.62 -12.41
N ALA A 487 -44.12 10.84 -12.80
CA ALA A 487 -43.72 11.96 -13.67
C ALA A 487 -44.42 11.91 -15.04
N GLN A 488 -44.48 10.73 -15.66
CA GLN A 488 -45.18 10.51 -16.93
C GLN A 488 -46.68 10.81 -16.82
N LYS A 489 -47.35 10.32 -15.76
CA LYS A 489 -48.79 10.55 -15.51
C LYS A 489 -49.13 12.02 -15.23
N LEU A 490 -48.18 12.79 -14.67
CA LEU A 490 -48.34 14.22 -14.40
C LEU A 490 -47.90 15.11 -15.58
N GLY A 491 -47.22 14.52 -16.57
CA GLY A 491 -46.63 15.26 -17.69
C GLY A 491 -45.57 16.26 -17.22
N ILE A 492 -44.71 15.86 -16.28
CA ILE A 492 -43.63 16.68 -15.72
C ILE A 492 -42.27 15.98 -15.83
N PRO A 493 -41.15 16.72 -15.87
CA PRO A 493 -39.81 16.15 -15.92
C PRO A 493 -39.45 15.18 -14.77
N PHE A 494 -38.68 14.14 -15.10
CA PHE A 494 -38.16 13.17 -14.16
C PHE A 494 -36.64 13.25 -14.04
N TYR A 495 -36.14 13.53 -12.82
CA TYR A 495 -34.72 13.63 -12.51
C TYR A 495 -34.29 12.50 -11.57
N TYR A 496 -33.31 11.72 -12.04
CA TYR A 496 -32.60 10.72 -11.25
C TYR A 496 -31.09 10.96 -11.31
N LYS A 497 -30.33 10.16 -10.57
CA LYS A 497 -28.88 10.29 -10.33
C LYS A 497 -28.08 10.75 -11.55
N GLU A 498 -28.33 10.18 -12.72
CA GLU A 498 -27.59 10.47 -13.95
C GLU A 498 -28.01 11.82 -14.57
N MET A 499 -29.31 12.13 -14.58
CA MET A 499 -29.84 13.40 -15.12
C MET A 499 -29.47 14.61 -14.25
N ILE A 500 -29.44 14.45 -12.93
CA ILE A 500 -29.00 15.53 -12.01
C ILE A 500 -27.52 15.83 -12.24
N ALA A 501 -26.71 14.80 -12.55
CA ALA A 501 -25.29 14.98 -12.85
C ALA A 501 -25.08 15.65 -14.22
N LEU A 502 -25.87 15.28 -15.23
CA LEU A 502 -25.84 15.90 -16.55
C LEU A 502 -26.29 17.37 -16.49
N ALA A 503 -27.36 17.67 -15.76
CA ALA A 503 -27.87 19.02 -15.57
C ALA A 503 -26.86 19.94 -14.87
N ALA A 504 -26.08 19.40 -13.91
CA ALA A 504 -25.01 20.15 -13.25
C ALA A 504 -23.87 20.50 -14.21
N HIS A 505 -23.55 19.61 -15.15
CA HIS A 505 -22.51 19.79 -16.17
C HIS A 505 -22.96 20.75 -17.29
N GLU A 506 -24.22 20.70 -17.73
CA GLU A 506 -24.71 21.61 -18.78
C GLU A 506 -25.01 23.03 -18.27
N SER A 507 -25.39 23.16 -17.00
CA SER A 507 -25.67 24.47 -16.38
C SER A 507 -24.42 25.33 -16.15
N GLY A 508 -23.23 24.87 -16.55
CA GLY A 508 -21.95 25.56 -16.33
C GLY A 508 -21.52 25.62 -14.86
N LEU A 509 -22.26 24.95 -13.97
CA LEU A 509 -21.91 24.82 -12.55
C LEU A 509 -20.63 24.00 -12.40
N ASP A 510 -20.37 23.03 -13.28
CA ASP A 510 -19.07 22.39 -13.40
C ASP A 510 -17.96 23.40 -13.78
N LYS A 511 -18.22 24.37 -14.65
CA LYS A 511 -17.25 25.38 -15.12
C LYS A 511 -16.97 26.50 -14.12
N GLU A 512 -17.97 26.99 -13.37
CA GLU A 512 -17.76 27.89 -12.21
C GLU A 512 -17.01 27.16 -11.08
N PHE A 513 -17.24 25.85 -10.91
CA PHE A 513 -16.45 25.02 -10.00
C PHE A 513 -15.02 24.73 -10.51
N ILE A 514 -14.80 24.75 -11.83
CA ILE A 514 -13.50 24.54 -12.49
C ILE A 514 -12.75 25.87 -12.75
N SER A 515 -13.39 27.04 -12.66
CA SER A 515 -12.69 28.33 -12.83
C SER A 515 -11.77 28.67 -11.65
N ASP A 516 -12.07 28.15 -10.46
CA ASP A 516 -11.18 28.25 -9.29
C ASP A 516 -10.15 27.11 -9.20
N ILE A 517 -10.20 26.09 -10.08
CA ILE A 517 -9.22 25.01 -10.12
C ILE A 517 -8.95 24.60 -11.58
N HIS A 518 -7.81 25.08 -12.11
CA HIS A 518 -7.34 24.94 -13.49
C HIS A 518 -7.76 23.66 -14.25
N LYS A 519 -8.51 23.93 -15.34
CA LYS A 519 -8.99 23.14 -16.49
C LYS A 519 -8.45 21.71 -16.75
N ASN A 520 -9.45 20.89 -17.09
CA ASN A 520 -9.49 19.67 -17.91
C ASN A 520 -9.09 18.35 -17.23
N SER A 521 -10.09 17.61 -16.73
CA SER A 521 -10.19 16.15 -16.89
C SER A 521 -11.59 15.64 -16.48
N PRO A 522 -12.25 14.76 -17.28
CA PRO A 522 -13.56 14.18 -16.97
C PRO A 522 -13.56 13.24 -15.74
N ASP A 523 -12.39 12.86 -15.22
CA ASP A 523 -12.21 11.98 -14.05
C ASP A 523 -12.58 12.64 -12.70
N ILE A 524 -12.73 13.96 -12.67
CA ILE A 524 -12.98 14.76 -11.45
C ILE A 524 -14.37 14.47 -10.86
N LEU A 525 -15.35 14.14 -11.70
CA LEU A 525 -16.70 13.74 -11.26
C LEU A 525 -16.69 12.51 -10.35
N ARG A 526 -15.66 11.65 -10.47
CA ARG A 526 -15.47 10.48 -9.62
C ARG A 526 -14.80 10.82 -8.29
N GLU A 527 -13.88 11.78 -8.28
CA GLU A 527 -13.18 12.24 -7.05
C GLU A 527 -14.08 13.06 -6.12
N LEU A 528 -15.05 13.80 -6.67
CA LEU A 528 -16.07 14.53 -5.90
C LEU A 528 -16.86 13.64 -4.92
N TYR A 529 -16.92 12.32 -5.16
CA TYR A 529 -17.65 11.38 -4.31
C TYR A 529 -16.83 10.72 -3.19
N LEU A 530 -15.50 10.85 -3.18
CA LEU A 530 -14.62 9.93 -2.43
C LEU A 530 -13.74 10.57 -1.35
N SER A 531 -13.66 11.91 -1.21
CA SER A 531 -12.91 12.56 -0.13
C SER A 531 -13.81 13.42 0.78
N ALA A 532 -13.54 13.50 2.08
CA ALA A 532 -14.42 14.19 3.04
C ALA A 532 -14.55 15.72 2.79
N HIS A 533 -13.55 16.35 2.15
CA HIS A 533 -13.61 17.75 1.75
C HIS A 533 -14.30 17.92 0.38
N ALA A 534 -14.03 17.05 -0.59
CA ALA A 534 -14.73 17.07 -1.88
C ALA A 534 -16.22 16.68 -1.73
N VAL A 535 -16.58 15.88 -0.72
CA VAL A 535 -17.97 15.56 -0.37
C VAL A 535 -18.74 16.82 0.03
N GLY A 536 -18.15 17.75 0.80
CA GLY A 536 -18.79 19.02 1.15
C GLY A 536 -19.06 19.91 -0.07
N TYR A 537 -18.07 20.05 -0.96
CA TYR A 537 -18.20 20.81 -2.21
C TYR A 537 -19.16 20.14 -3.22
N ALA A 538 -19.12 18.80 -3.32
CA ALA A 538 -20.05 18.02 -4.15
C ALA A 538 -21.50 18.10 -3.65
N ILE A 539 -21.69 18.15 -2.32
CA ILE A 539 -23.00 18.35 -1.71
C ILE A 539 -23.51 19.76 -2.06
N LYS A 540 -22.68 20.80 -1.92
CA LYS A 540 -23.09 22.17 -2.28
C LYS A 540 -23.47 22.32 -3.76
N ALA A 541 -22.69 21.72 -4.66
CA ALA A 541 -23.02 21.70 -6.09
C ALA A 541 -24.32 20.93 -6.39
N GLN A 542 -24.54 19.80 -5.71
CA GLN A 542 -25.78 19.03 -5.82
C GLN A 542 -26.99 19.81 -5.30
N ASP A 543 -26.82 20.55 -4.21
CA ASP A 543 -27.88 21.38 -3.65
C ASP A 543 -28.25 22.51 -4.62
N GLU A 544 -27.26 23.17 -5.23
CA GLU A 544 -27.47 24.25 -6.21
C GLU A 544 -28.19 23.75 -7.47
N ILE A 545 -27.80 22.60 -8.03
CA ILE A 545 -28.50 22.06 -9.21
C ILE A 545 -29.91 21.57 -8.88
N ILE A 546 -30.13 20.98 -7.70
CA ILE A 546 -31.48 20.58 -7.25
C ILE A 546 -32.38 21.80 -7.13
N ARG A 547 -31.85 22.93 -6.63
CA ARG A 547 -32.58 24.21 -6.59
C ARG A 547 -32.87 24.75 -7.99
N LYS A 548 -31.90 24.76 -8.91
CA LYS A 548 -32.11 25.17 -10.31
C LYS A 548 -33.15 24.31 -11.04
N ILE A 549 -33.15 23.00 -10.81
CA ILE A 549 -34.18 22.09 -11.36
C ILE A 549 -35.57 22.48 -10.84
N ALA A 550 -35.69 22.75 -9.54
CA ALA A 550 -36.93 23.20 -8.92
C ALA A 550 -37.37 24.59 -9.39
N ASP A 551 -36.43 25.51 -9.64
CA ASP A 551 -36.71 26.85 -10.18
C ASP A 551 -37.24 26.81 -11.62
N ASN A 552 -36.90 25.77 -12.39
CA ASN A 552 -37.41 25.55 -13.74
C ASN A 552 -38.88 25.08 -13.76
N GLY A 553 -39.46 24.76 -12.60
CA GLY A 553 -40.87 24.39 -12.45
C GLY A 553 -41.09 22.99 -11.87
N SER A 554 -42.31 22.47 -12.07
CA SER A 554 -42.76 21.19 -11.53
C SER A 554 -41.89 20.03 -12.00
N CYS A 555 -41.52 19.13 -11.11
CA CYS A 555 -40.61 18.02 -11.43
C CYS A 555 -40.69 16.89 -10.40
N VAL A 556 -40.21 15.70 -10.79
CA VAL A 556 -39.99 14.58 -9.87
C VAL A 556 -38.49 14.35 -9.69
N ILE A 557 -37.99 14.44 -8.45
CA ILE A 557 -36.58 14.23 -8.10
C ILE A 557 -36.45 13.03 -7.16
N VAL A 558 -35.67 12.02 -7.55
CA VAL A 558 -35.48 10.79 -6.74
C VAL A 558 -34.10 10.76 -6.09
N GLY A 559 -34.06 10.87 -4.76
CA GLY A 559 -32.86 10.73 -3.93
C GLY A 559 -32.13 12.03 -3.62
N ARG A 560 -30.81 11.92 -3.33
CA ARG A 560 -29.89 13.06 -3.06
C ARG A 560 -30.32 14.01 -1.94
N ALA A 561 -31.11 13.52 -0.99
CA ALA A 561 -31.66 14.34 0.09
C ALA A 561 -32.43 15.58 -0.43
N ALA A 562 -32.98 15.52 -1.64
CA ALA A 562 -33.70 16.62 -2.26
C ALA A 562 -34.89 17.09 -1.41
N ASP A 563 -35.51 16.18 -0.65
CA ASP A 563 -36.54 16.45 0.34
C ASP A 563 -36.08 17.44 1.43
N TYR A 564 -34.82 17.37 1.83
CA TYR A 564 -34.22 18.31 2.78
C TYR A 564 -33.68 19.58 2.10
N VAL A 565 -33.07 19.46 0.92
CA VAL A 565 -32.51 20.60 0.18
C VAL A 565 -33.62 21.61 -0.16
N LEU A 566 -34.79 21.12 -0.57
CA LEU A 566 -35.92 21.95 -1.00
C LEU A 566 -36.93 22.25 0.12
N ARG A 567 -36.62 21.93 1.39
CA ARG A 567 -37.56 21.96 2.53
C ARG A 567 -38.32 23.27 2.74
N ASP A 568 -37.75 24.38 2.29
CA ASP A 568 -38.30 25.73 2.44
C ASP A 568 -39.26 26.14 1.28
N ARG A 569 -39.47 25.27 0.29
CA ARG A 569 -40.39 25.49 -0.84
C ARG A 569 -41.82 25.12 -0.45
N GLN A 570 -42.79 25.97 -0.80
CA GLN A 570 -44.20 25.72 -0.51
C GLN A 570 -44.83 24.68 -1.44
N GLU A 571 -44.27 24.51 -2.65
CA GLU A 571 -44.77 23.58 -3.66
C GLU A 571 -44.20 22.15 -3.52
N LEU A 572 -43.51 21.85 -2.41
CA LEU A 572 -42.79 20.59 -2.21
C LEU A 572 -43.67 19.49 -1.62
N VAL A 573 -43.67 18.33 -2.27
CA VAL A 573 -44.20 17.05 -1.74
C VAL A 573 -43.06 16.07 -1.53
N ARG A 574 -42.90 15.56 -0.32
CA ARG A 574 -41.86 14.61 0.10
C ARG A 574 -42.47 13.23 0.29
N VAL A 575 -42.05 12.32 -0.56
CA VAL A 575 -42.52 10.93 -0.60
C VAL A 575 -41.42 9.99 -0.13
N PHE A 576 -41.78 9.03 0.73
CA PHE A 576 -40.90 7.92 1.10
C PHE A 576 -41.46 6.59 0.61
N ILE A 577 -40.70 5.86 -0.21
CA ILE A 577 -41.12 4.57 -0.77
C ILE A 577 -40.36 3.42 -0.10
N HIS A 578 -41.12 2.54 0.57
CA HIS A 578 -40.62 1.31 1.17
C HIS A 578 -41.24 0.06 0.53
N ALA A 579 -40.74 -1.11 0.92
CA ALA A 579 -41.36 -2.40 0.63
C ALA A 579 -40.92 -3.46 1.65
N PRO A 580 -41.68 -4.54 1.86
CA PRO A 580 -41.26 -5.69 2.64
C PRO A 580 -39.93 -6.27 2.14
N LYS A 581 -39.13 -6.80 3.08
CA LYS A 581 -37.77 -7.26 2.81
C LYS A 581 -37.72 -8.34 1.73
N GLU A 582 -38.69 -9.25 1.74
CA GLU A 582 -38.83 -10.37 0.82
C GLU A 582 -39.09 -9.88 -0.62
N PHE A 583 -39.94 -8.86 -0.77
CA PHE A 583 -40.19 -8.20 -2.05
C PHE A 583 -38.91 -7.56 -2.59
N ARG A 584 -38.19 -6.83 -1.72
CA ARG A 584 -36.96 -6.13 -2.09
C ARG A 584 -35.86 -7.10 -2.51
N ILE A 585 -35.73 -8.24 -1.84
CA ILE A 585 -34.75 -9.28 -2.20
C ILE A 585 -35.06 -9.85 -3.58
N LYS A 586 -36.31 -10.28 -3.82
CA LYS A 586 -36.74 -10.79 -5.13
C LYS A 586 -36.46 -9.78 -6.24
N ARG A 587 -36.80 -8.51 -6.00
CA ARG A 587 -36.60 -7.45 -6.98
C ARG A 587 -35.14 -7.17 -7.30
N VAL A 588 -34.25 -7.22 -6.29
CA VAL A 588 -32.81 -7.05 -6.49
C VAL A 588 -32.23 -8.22 -7.26
N MET A 589 -32.66 -9.45 -6.95
CA MET A 589 -32.24 -10.64 -7.70
C MET A 589 -32.68 -10.58 -9.17
N GLU A 590 -33.93 -10.16 -9.44
CA GLU A 590 -34.44 -9.99 -10.82
C GLU A 590 -33.65 -8.94 -11.62
N VAL A 591 -33.35 -7.79 -11.00
CA VAL A 591 -32.76 -6.64 -11.71
C VAL A 591 -31.25 -6.78 -11.87
N TYR A 592 -30.55 -7.30 -10.86
CA TYR A 592 -29.09 -7.35 -10.82
C TYR A 592 -28.52 -8.76 -11.08
N LYS A 593 -29.38 -9.78 -11.22
CA LYS A 593 -28.99 -11.20 -11.35
C LYS A 593 -28.15 -11.72 -10.17
N ASP A 594 -28.33 -11.12 -8.99
CA ASP A 594 -27.66 -11.48 -7.74
C ASP A 594 -28.19 -12.79 -7.14
N THR A 595 -27.37 -13.50 -6.37
CA THR A 595 -27.84 -14.55 -5.46
C THR A 595 -28.64 -13.96 -4.28
N SER A 596 -29.44 -14.77 -3.57
CA SER A 596 -30.22 -14.28 -2.43
C SER A 596 -29.36 -13.68 -1.31
N GLU A 597 -28.16 -14.22 -1.08
CA GLU A 597 -27.22 -13.67 -0.09
C GLU A 597 -26.59 -12.35 -0.52
N GLU A 598 -26.19 -12.25 -1.79
CA GLU A 598 -25.66 -11.01 -2.38
C GLU A 598 -26.72 -9.91 -2.38
N ALA A 599 -27.96 -10.22 -2.75
CA ALA A 599 -29.08 -9.29 -2.71
C ALA A 599 -29.31 -8.73 -1.30
N ARG A 600 -29.28 -9.59 -0.26
CA ARG A 600 -29.38 -9.16 1.15
C ARG A 600 -28.23 -8.25 1.56
N ARG A 601 -27.00 -8.58 1.15
CA ARG A 601 -25.79 -7.80 1.44
C ARG A 601 -25.84 -6.43 0.75
N ASN A 602 -26.26 -6.39 -0.51
CA ASN A 602 -26.39 -5.18 -1.31
C ASN A 602 -27.48 -4.25 -0.77
N ILE A 603 -28.63 -4.80 -0.38
CA ILE A 603 -29.68 -4.06 0.32
C ILE A 603 -29.14 -3.40 1.59
N ARG A 604 -28.51 -4.17 2.48
CA ARG A 604 -27.98 -3.65 3.76
C ARG A 604 -26.92 -2.58 3.54
N ARG A 605 -26.02 -2.79 2.58
CA ARG A 605 -24.94 -1.84 2.24
C ARG A 605 -25.51 -0.55 1.66
N SER A 606 -26.45 -0.65 0.72
CA SER A 606 -27.02 0.51 0.03
C SER A 606 -27.88 1.38 0.96
N ASP A 607 -28.72 0.77 1.79
CA ASP A 607 -29.53 1.51 2.76
C ASP A 607 -28.68 2.17 3.84
N LYS A 608 -27.65 1.48 4.35
CA LYS A 608 -26.70 2.07 5.30
C LYS A 608 -25.97 3.28 4.69
N ALA A 609 -25.57 3.18 3.42
CA ALA A 609 -24.93 4.30 2.72
C ALA A 609 -25.88 5.49 2.52
N ARG A 610 -27.14 5.24 2.16
CA ARG A 610 -28.17 6.29 2.03
C ARG A 610 -28.48 6.96 3.36
N ALA A 611 -28.63 6.17 4.43
CA ALA A 611 -28.85 6.68 5.78
C ALA A 611 -27.68 7.56 6.25
N ALA A 612 -26.44 7.13 6.01
CA ALA A 612 -25.24 7.89 6.36
C ALA A 612 -25.14 9.20 5.57
N TYR A 613 -25.38 9.16 4.26
CA TYR A 613 -25.40 10.35 3.41
C TYR A 613 -26.49 11.33 3.85
N TYR A 614 -27.72 10.87 4.06
CA TYR A 614 -28.83 11.70 4.51
C TYR A 614 -28.56 12.33 5.88
N LYS A 615 -28.00 11.57 6.83
CA LYS A 615 -27.61 12.10 8.14
C LYS A 615 -26.50 13.16 8.03
N HIS A 616 -25.59 13.00 7.08
CA HIS A 616 -24.52 13.97 6.85
C HIS A 616 -25.05 15.28 6.25
N VAL A 617 -26.02 15.22 5.33
CA VAL A 617 -26.60 16.39 4.68
C VAL A 617 -27.63 17.10 5.56
N SER A 618 -28.54 16.34 6.20
CA SER A 618 -29.68 16.89 6.94
C SER A 618 -29.49 16.94 8.46
N GLY A 619 -28.52 16.21 9.01
CA GLY A 619 -28.46 15.94 10.45
C GLY A 619 -29.56 14.98 10.97
N CYS A 620 -30.60 14.73 10.18
CA CYS A 620 -31.78 13.95 10.56
C CYS A 620 -31.63 12.45 10.25
N ARG A 621 -32.53 11.65 10.84
CA ARG A 621 -32.61 10.21 10.58
C ARG A 621 -33.41 9.92 9.31
N TRP A 622 -32.76 9.28 8.35
CA TRP A 622 -33.39 8.82 7.10
C TRP A 622 -34.52 7.82 7.36
N GLY A 623 -35.67 8.02 6.71
CA GLY A 623 -36.84 7.13 6.84
C GLY A 623 -37.57 7.22 8.18
N SER A 624 -37.37 8.30 8.96
CA SER A 624 -38.16 8.55 10.18
C SER A 624 -39.63 8.79 9.82
N LYS A 625 -40.49 7.80 10.10
CA LYS A 625 -41.93 7.88 9.82
C LYS A 625 -42.55 9.01 10.65
N GLY A 626 -43.15 10.01 9.99
CA GLY A 626 -44.00 11.04 10.60
C GLY A 626 -43.44 12.46 10.71
N ALA A 627 -42.12 12.69 10.56
CA ALA A 627 -41.55 14.05 10.74
C ALA A 627 -41.05 14.72 9.44
N ASN A 628 -40.73 13.96 8.39
CA ASN A 628 -40.01 14.48 7.21
C ASN A 628 -40.68 14.15 5.85
N TYR A 629 -41.81 13.43 5.83
CA TYR A 629 -42.46 12.96 4.60
C TYR A 629 -43.98 13.09 4.72
N GLU A 630 -44.62 13.72 3.73
CA GLU A 630 -46.08 13.84 3.66
C GLU A 630 -46.74 12.53 3.22
N LEU A 631 -46.03 11.72 2.42
CA LEU A 631 -46.56 10.48 1.86
C LEU A 631 -45.58 9.33 2.04
N ILE A 632 -46.03 8.23 2.64
CA ILE A 632 -45.24 7.01 2.81
C ILE A 632 -45.97 5.88 2.09
N ILE A 633 -45.32 5.31 1.07
CA ILE A 633 -45.95 4.35 0.15
C ILE A 633 -45.26 3.00 0.22
N ASP A 634 -46.05 1.94 0.30
CA ASP A 634 -45.59 0.57 0.14
C ASP A 634 -45.69 0.14 -1.34
N SER A 635 -44.54 0.08 -2.01
CA SER A 635 -44.44 -0.32 -3.42
C SER A 635 -44.76 -1.78 -3.69
N SER A 636 -44.88 -2.64 -2.67
CA SER A 636 -45.25 -4.05 -2.85
C SER A 636 -46.71 -4.27 -3.27
N LEU A 637 -47.56 -3.24 -3.11
CA LEU A 637 -48.95 -3.25 -3.56
C LEU A 637 -49.09 -3.08 -5.09
N GLY A 638 -48.00 -2.73 -5.79
CA GLY A 638 -47.92 -2.54 -7.24
C GLY A 638 -47.27 -1.20 -7.59
N ILE A 639 -46.36 -1.20 -8.58
CA ILE A 639 -45.58 0.00 -8.96
C ILE A 639 -46.51 1.08 -9.54
N GLU A 640 -47.48 0.67 -10.36
CA GLU A 640 -48.47 1.54 -11.00
C GLU A 640 -49.42 2.15 -9.97
N LYS A 641 -49.90 1.34 -9.01
CA LYS A 641 -50.75 1.80 -7.90
C LYS A 641 -50.01 2.78 -6.99
N ALA A 642 -48.76 2.47 -6.64
CA ALA A 642 -47.91 3.37 -5.87
C ALA A 642 -47.70 4.72 -6.60
N ALA A 643 -47.58 4.71 -7.93
CA ALA A 643 -47.52 5.95 -8.70
C ALA A 643 -48.86 6.69 -8.71
N ASP A 644 -49.99 5.99 -8.82
CA ASP A 644 -51.33 6.59 -8.78
C ASP A 644 -51.65 7.27 -7.44
N GLU A 645 -51.15 6.74 -6.33
CA GLU A 645 -51.27 7.38 -5.02
C GLU A 645 -50.52 8.71 -4.96
N ILE A 646 -49.28 8.77 -5.49
CA ILE A 646 -48.52 10.03 -5.59
C ILE A 646 -49.27 11.04 -6.45
N VAL A 647 -49.75 10.61 -7.63
CA VAL A 647 -50.46 11.47 -8.58
C VAL A 647 -51.76 12.01 -7.97
N SER A 648 -52.52 11.16 -7.28
CA SER A 648 -53.79 11.53 -6.64
C SER A 648 -53.57 12.50 -5.50
N TYR A 649 -52.54 12.27 -4.66
CA TYR A 649 -52.16 13.18 -3.59
C TYR A 649 -51.82 14.56 -4.14
N VAL A 650 -50.93 14.63 -5.15
CA VAL A 650 -50.50 15.90 -5.76
C VAL A 650 -51.67 16.65 -6.40
N LYS A 651 -52.55 15.94 -7.14
CA LYS A 651 -53.74 16.56 -7.76
C LYS A 651 -54.73 17.10 -6.74
N ASN A 652 -54.86 16.49 -5.57
CA ASN A 652 -55.78 16.96 -4.53
C ASN A 652 -55.16 18.08 -3.69
N HIS A 653 -53.85 18.05 -3.46
CA HIS A 653 -53.15 19.01 -2.61
C HIS A 653 -52.95 20.39 -3.27
N PHE A 654 -52.86 20.43 -4.61
CA PHE A 654 -52.65 21.67 -5.38
C PHE A 654 -53.87 22.05 -6.24
N LYS A 655 -55.06 21.57 -5.90
CA LYS A 655 -56.30 21.82 -6.67
C LYS A 655 -56.97 23.18 -6.37
N ASP A 656 -56.57 23.84 -5.29
CA ASP A 656 -57.22 25.06 -4.77
C ASP A 656 -56.31 26.31 -4.75
N ASN A 657 -55.24 26.36 -5.56
CA ASN A 657 -54.39 27.55 -5.75
C ASN A 657 -54.30 27.98 -7.21
#